data_AF-A0A137QQ15-F1
#
_entry.id   AF-A0A137QQ15-F1
#
_cell.length_a   1.000
_cell.length_b   1.000
_cell.length_c   1.000
_cell.angle_alpha   90.00
_cell.angle_beta   90.00
_cell.angle_gamma   90.00
#
_symmetry.space_group_name_H-M   'P 1'
#
loop_
_entity.id
_entity.type
_entity.pdbx_description
1 polymer ?
#
loop_
_entity_poly.entity_id
_entity_poly.type
_entity_poly.pdbx_seq_one_letter_code
_entity_poly.pdbx_strand_id
1 'polypeptide(L)'
;MSRPTLSPLSGGNNVRLTVPPGWFTTITAVVLTSLKITRKPYNQLATVSFEAQGEQKNHFLANKWNQSNAAMRDIDSSDDMIAVIPQDEALNFDLKFYFSKVSSVHDDTLENAKYASNKFNLLINEKPLNAPKDFPDYTTVIIMVEDSPESEQVAGSPQFDDLICTINCVKGVKGDDSSTGGSVPYNLPNIQGDVLPGLPKAFEYFYYFRIKDLPTFRKVFKEFILAKITTTDELVNRPPPPVNPNKPETFKYPFLGVNVGFSYLGMKLFGLDDSLCDDAYVRGQQQDSKFLGDAGTQRGTFWTPDWDGGFKEVIHGVFIIAAYNEKVATNFIQDLEAKLLVTPNRSCIQKVYILHGYGRPGAEAMNDHFGYRGGLGNPQVAGVTFKDKMRYPGAPLIPGGVIVMGYEGDADKDKRPSWAKDGSFIVTRKMNNLIPEFDDFLLQHGPRIFPTLPPKDAALKLGSRLFGRWKNGTPVELSPDNDDPSIAADDNRINNFVFDSSKNQSRCPFASHIRKANPRNDVSPVESAFKHFIRRHSVPYGPEVTDEERDGRGTIYERGLQLVCYQSSIMRGFKFIQEGWFNDPNFPPNKPVQPGLDPIFGQTGKEDQSVYRSMSGANPNYEQEIMSFPHKFIDHRGGEYFFSPPISTLKNHIAAK
;
A
#
# COMPACT_ATOMS: atom_id res chain seq x y z
N MET A 1 14.60 -19.51 24.12
CA MET A 1 13.61 -20.28 23.34
C MET A 1 14.36 -21.25 22.43
N SER A 2 13.77 -22.40 22.11
CA SER A 2 14.39 -23.43 21.26
C SER A 2 14.52 -22.94 19.81
N ARG A 3 15.63 -23.31 19.16
CA ARG A 3 15.88 -23.15 17.73
C ARG A 3 15.48 -24.43 16.99
N PRO A 4 15.29 -24.38 15.66
CA PRO A 4 15.22 -25.59 14.84
C PRO A 4 16.42 -26.51 15.10
N THR A 5 16.16 -27.82 15.13
CA THR A 5 17.19 -28.84 15.39
C THR A 5 17.13 -29.94 14.33
N LEU A 6 18.28 -30.53 14.01
CA LEU A 6 18.37 -31.61 13.02
C LEU A 6 18.96 -32.89 13.62
N SER A 7 18.50 -34.03 13.14
CA SER A 7 19.04 -35.35 13.51
C SER A 7 18.84 -36.40 12.39
N PRO A 8 19.82 -37.28 12.10
CA PRO A 8 21.23 -37.18 12.51
C PRO A 8 21.92 -35.99 11.84
N LEU A 9 23.09 -35.58 12.34
CA LEU A 9 23.84 -34.43 11.77
C LEU A 9 24.73 -34.81 10.57
N SER A 10 24.93 -36.10 10.33
CA SER A 10 25.63 -36.66 9.17
C SER A 10 25.35 -38.16 9.06
N GLY A 11 25.57 -38.72 7.87
CA GLY A 11 25.46 -40.17 7.61
C GLY A 11 24.04 -40.66 7.33
N GLY A 12 23.93 -41.67 6.46
CA GLY A 12 22.64 -42.14 5.93
C GLY A 12 22.07 -41.22 4.86
N ASN A 13 20.78 -41.36 4.56
CA ASN A 13 20.10 -40.62 3.49
C ASN A 13 18.87 -39.81 3.98
N ASN A 14 18.67 -39.75 5.29
CA ASN A 14 17.49 -39.15 5.91
C ASN A 14 17.88 -38.13 6.98
N VAL A 15 17.17 -37.01 7.02
CA VAL A 15 17.35 -35.94 7.98
C VAL A 15 15.99 -35.59 8.56
N ARG A 16 15.87 -35.61 9.89
CA ARG A 16 14.73 -35.06 10.60
C ARG A 16 15.03 -33.65 11.06
N LEU A 17 14.24 -32.69 10.60
CA LEU A 17 14.25 -31.31 11.09
C LEU A 17 13.05 -31.11 12.03
N THR A 18 13.33 -30.79 13.28
CA THR A 18 12.31 -30.38 14.25
C THR A 18 12.30 -28.85 14.34
N VAL A 19 11.21 -28.24 13.90
CA VAL A 19 10.98 -26.79 13.93
C VAL A 19 10.05 -26.45 15.10
N PRO A 20 10.49 -25.64 16.08
CA PRO A 20 9.63 -25.19 17.17
C PRO A 20 8.44 -24.36 16.70
N PRO A 21 7.40 -24.18 17.54
CA PRO A 21 6.30 -23.27 17.26
C PRO A 21 6.77 -21.86 16.91
N GLY A 22 6.03 -21.18 16.03
CA GLY A 22 6.27 -19.77 15.70
C GLY A 22 7.36 -19.51 14.66
N TRP A 23 7.82 -20.51 13.90
CA TRP A 23 8.80 -20.34 12.83
C TRP A 23 8.18 -20.54 11.45
N PHE A 24 8.42 -19.60 10.54
CA PHE A 24 8.15 -19.74 9.12
C PHE A 24 9.25 -20.58 8.48
N THR A 25 8.89 -21.60 7.69
CA THR A 25 9.85 -22.55 7.12
C THR A 25 9.69 -22.61 5.60
N THR A 26 10.77 -22.41 4.86
CA THR A 26 10.80 -22.71 3.41
C THR A 26 11.81 -23.80 3.12
N ILE A 27 11.46 -24.72 2.23
CA ILE A 27 12.31 -25.82 1.76
C ILE A 27 12.37 -25.74 0.24
N THR A 28 13.57 -25.55 -0.30
CA THR A 28 13.82 -25.52 -1.74
C THR A 28 14.89 -26.54 -2.06
N ALA A 29 14.61 -27.42 -3.03
CA ALA A 29 15.59 -28.36 -3.54
C ALA A 29 16.12 -27.91 -4.91
N VAL A 30 17.43 -28.03 -5.13
CA VAL A 30 18.13 -27.60 -6.35
C VAL A 30 19.14 -28.67 -6.70
N VAL A 31 19.43 -28.89 -7.98
CA VAL A 31 20.60 -29.68 -8.39
C VAL A 31 21.69 -28.73 -8.83
N LEU A 32 22.72 -28.49 -8.00
CA LEU A 32 23.90 -27.76 -8.46
C LEU A 32 24.95 -28.74 -8.98
N THR A 33 25.26 -28.67 -10.27
CA THR A 33 26.46 -29.31 -10.83
C THR A 33 27.40 -28.20 -11.30
N SER A 34 27.90 -27.39 -10.36
CA SER A 34 28.78 -26.25 -10.70
C SER A 34 30.28 -26.54 -10.52
N LEU A 35 30.67 -27.80 -10.36
CA LEU A 35 32.05 -28.24 -10.46
C LEU A 35 32.05 -29.46 -11.39
N LYS A 36 32.93 -29.46 -12.41
CA LYS A 36 33.07 -30.53 -13.42
C LYS A 36 33.61 -31.85 -12.82
N ILE A 37 32.95 -32.37 -11.78
CA ILE A 37 33.44 -33.49 -10.97
C ILE A 37 32.51 -34.71 -11.11
N THR A 38 31.19 -34.54 -11.23
CA THR A 38 30.28 -35.65 -11.60
C THR A 38 30.14 -35.78 -13.12
N ARG A 39 30.69 -36.85 -13.70
CA ARG A 39 30.78 -37.09 -15.17
C ARG A 39 29.58 -37.86 -15.77
N LYS A 40 28.43 -37.97 -15.11
CA LYS A 40 27.27 -38.73 -15.60
C LYS A 40 25.95 -38.01 -15.28
N PRO A 41 24.95 -38.08 -16.18
CA PRO A 41 23.61 -37.55 -15.89
C PRO A 41 22.92 -38.45 -14.85
N TYR A 42 22.41 -37.83 -13.79
CA TYR A 42 21.62 -38.47 -12.74
C TYR A 42 20.29 -37.74 -12.55
N ASN A 43 19.28 -38.47 -12.09
CA ASN A 43 18.09 -37.86 -11.49
C ASN A 43 18.27 -37.80 -9.98
N GLN A 44 18.12 -36.60 -9.43
CA GLN A 44 18.11 -36.35 -8.00
C GLN A 44 16.68 -36.22 -7.51
N LEU A 45 16.41 -36.85 -6.37
CA LEU A 45 15.08 -36.93 -5.79
C LEU A 45 15.14 -36.65 -4.30
N ALA A 46 14.13 -35.94 -3.79
CA ALA A 46 13.97 -35.70 -2.37
C ALA A 46 12.51 -35.87 -1.95
N THR A 47 12.28 -36.50 -0.81
CA THR A 47 10.96 -36.54 -0.18
C THR A 47 10.95 -35.66 1.04
N VAL A 48 9.89 -34.87 1.23
CA VAL A 48 9.67 -34.09 2.44
C VAL A 48 8.30 -34.45 3.00
N SER A 49 8.28 -35.06 4.17
CA SER A 49 7.05 -35.47 4.85
C SER A 49 6.93 -34.78 6.20
N PHE A 50 5.75 -34.26 6.52
CA PHE A 50 5.46 -33.67 7.82
C PHE A 50 3.95 -33.70 8.10
N GLU A 51 3.59 -33.65 9.37
CA GLU A 51 2.20 -33.49 9.80
C GLU A 51 1.97 -32.04 10.21
N ALA A 52 0.96 -31.39 9.64
CA ALA A 52 0.54 -30.05 10.04
C ALA A 52 -0.98 -30.00 10.14
N GLN A 53 -1.50 -29.44 11.25
CA GLN A 53 -2.95 -29.31 11.49
C GLN A 53 -3.73 -30.64 11.41
N GLY A 54 -3.08 -31.76 11.79
CA GLY A 54 -3.66 -33.10 11.72
C GLY A 54 -3.72 -33.71 10.31
N GLU A 55 -3.12 -33.05 9.31
CA GLU A 55 -3.00 -33.58 7.96
C GLU A 55 -1.55 -33.97 7.66
N GLN A 56 -1.36 -35.20 7.18
CA GLN A 56 -0.07 -35.66 6.66
C GLN A 56 0.18 -35.04 5.28
N LYS A 57 1.29 -34.30 5.15
CA LYS A 57 1.77 -33.76 3.87
C LYS A 57 2.98 -34.56 3.41
N ASN A 58 2.99 -34.92 2.13
CA ASN A 58 4.11 -35.60 1.48
C ASN A 58 4.41 -34.84 0.18
N HIS A 59 5.66 -34.44 0.02
CA HIS A 59 6.16 -33.76 -1.16
C HIS A 59 7.27 -34.58 -1.81
N PHE A 60 7.24 -34.67 -3.13
CA PHE A 60 8.16 -35.48 -3.91
C PHE A 60 8.86 -34.58 -4.93
N LEU A 61 10.06 -34.15 -4.59
CA LEU A 61 10.84 -33.21 -5.38
C LEU A 61 11.74 -33.98 -6.34
N ALA A 62 11.68 -33.65 -7.63
CA ALA A 62 12.52 -34.24 -8.66
C ALA A 62 13.16 -33.18 -9.55
N ASN A 63 14.39 -33.42 -9.99
CA ASN A 63 15.02 -32.59 -11.02
C ASN A 63 14.51 -32.96 -12.42
N LYS A 64 14.75 -32.07 -13.38
CA LYS A 64 14.54 -32.39 -14.80
C LYS A 64 15.81 -33.01 -15.37
N TRP A 65 15.67 -34.17 -16.03
CA TRP A 65 16.80 -34.88 -16.65
C TRP A 65 17.64 -33.95 -17.54
N ASN A 66 18.96 -34.07 -17.44
CA ASN A 66 19.95 -33.23 -18.15
C ASN A 66 19.86 -31.71 -17.88
N GLN A 67 19.17 -31.26 -16.82
CA GLN A 67 19.18 -29.86 -16.41
C GLN A 67 19.95 -29.67 -15.10
N SER A 68 21.20 -29.24 -15.24
CA SER A 68 22.03 -28.76 -14.13
C SER A 68 21.59 -27.36 -13.68
N ASN A 69 21.77 -27.05 -12.40
CA ASN A 69 21.53 -25.74 -11.78
C ASN A 69 20.06 -25.27 -11.86
N ALA A 70 19.12 -26.21 -11.90
CA ALA A 70 17.69 -25.94 -11.88
C ALA A 70 17.08 -26.37 -10.53
N ALA A 71 16.06 -25.65 -10.07
CA ALA A 71 15.26 -26.05 -8.92
C ALA A 71 14.51 -27.35 -9.23
N MET A 72 14.49 -28.26 -8.27
CA MET A 72 13.67 -29.46 -8.29
C MET A 72 12.21 -29.05 -8.07
N ARG A 73 11.29 -29.73 -8.73
CA ARG A 73 9.85 -29.46 -8.62
C ARG A 73 9.15 -30.61 -7.96
N ASP A 74 8.12 -30.29 -7.20
CA ASP A 74 7.14 -31.25 -6.72
C ASP A 74 6.43 -31.89 -7.93
N ILE A 75 6.45 -33.21 -8.01
CA ILE A 75 5.86 -33.95 -9.14
C ILE A 75 4.34 -33.86 -9.16
N ASP A 76 3.70 -33.65 -8.01
CA ASP A 76 2.24 -33.59 -7.86
C ASP A 76 1.71 -32.16 -8.05
N SER A 77 2.41 -31.15 -7.51
CA SER A 77 1.94 -29.74 -7.55
C SER A 77 2.66 -28.84 -8.55
N SER A 78 3.78 -29.27 -9.13
CA SER A 78 4.69 -28.48 -9.98
C SER A 78 5.39 -27.29 -9.31
N ASP A 79 5.20 -27.10 -8.00
CA ASP A 79 5.86 -26.08 -7.19
C ASP A 79 7.35 -26.38 -7.05
N ASP A 80 8.19 -25.36 -6.93
CA ASP A 80 9.64 -25.49 -6.70
C ASP A 80 10.07 -25.13 -5.27
N MET A 81 9.10 -24.88 -4.38
CA MET A 81 9.31 -24.53 -2.98
C MET A 81 8.15 -25.02 -2.11
N ILE A 82 8.49 -25.62 -0.98
CA ILE A 82 7.53 -25.92 0.09
C ILE A 82 7.60 -24.77 1.11
N ALA A 83 6.49 -24.08 1.33
CA ALA A 83 6.39 -23.01 2.32
C ALA A 83 5.39 -23.36 3.42
N VAL A 84 5.84 -23.33 4.67
CA VAL A 84 5.02 -23.63 5.85
C VAL A 84 4.97 -22.41 6.76
N ILE A 85 3.76 -21.88 6.96
CA ILE A 85 3.51 -20.77 7.89
C ILE A 85 3.77 -21.20 9.34
N PRO A 86 4.07 -20.27 10.26
CA PRO A 86 4.25 -20.59 11.68
C PRO A 86 3.08 -21.40 12.26
N GLN A 87 3.38 -22.48 12.96
CA GLN A 87 2.39 -23.30 13.69
C GLN A 87 2.48 -23.06 15.20
N ASP A 88 1.40 -23.40 15.90
CA ASP A 88 1.32 -23.36 17.37
C ASP A 88 2.02 -24.57 18.03
N GLU A 89 2.20 -25.65 17.28
CA GLU A 89 2.90 -26.86 17.70
C GLU A 89 4.23 -27.03 16.93
N ALA A 90 5.12 -27.86 17.48
CA ALA A 90 6.38 -28.16 16.83
C ALA A 90 6.14 -29.05 15.60
N LEU A 91 6.76 -28.69 14.48
CA LEU A 91 6.71 -29.48 13.26
C LEU A 91 7.92 -30.38 13.16
N ASN A 92 7.71 -31.62 12.71
CA ASN A 92 8.77 -32.56 12.39
C ASN A 92 8.74 -32.85 10.90
N PHE A 93 9.79 -32.42 10.21
CA PHE A 93 10.00 -32.70 8.79
C PHE A 93 10.94 -33.89 8.67
N ASP A 94 10.48 -34.94 8.01
CA ASP A 94 11.30 -36.08 7.60
C ASP A 94 11.71 -35.88 6.13
N LEU A 95 12.98 -35.53 5.93
CA LEU A 95 13.58 -35.37 4.61
C LEU A 95 14.36 -36.63 4.25
N LYS A 96 14.21 -37.13 3.02
CA LYS A 96 15.02 -38.25 2.49
C LYS A 96 15.52 -37.95 1.10
N PHE A 97 16.70 -38.43 0.77
CA PHE A 97 17.40 -38.15 -0.48
C PHE A 97 17.72 -39.44 -1.24
N TYR A 98 17.52 -39.39 -2.55
CA TYR A 98 17.71 -40.50 -3.46
C TYR A 98 18.30 -40.03 -4.79
N PHE A 99 18.89 -40.97 -5.52
CA PHE A 99 19.44 -40.75 -6.86
C PHE A 99 19.20 -41.93 -7.78
N SER A 100 19.10 -41.65 -9.08
CA SER A 100 18.93 -42.66 -10.12
C SER A 100 19.81 -42.39 -11.34
N LYS A 101 20.37 -43.47 -11.90
CA LYS A 101 21.21 -43.47 -13.13
C LYS A 101 20.39 -43.55 -14.42
N VAL A 102 19.06 -43.69 -14.33
CA VAL A 102 18.16 -43.78 -15.49
C VAL A 102 17.34 -42.51 -15.64
N SER A 103 16.98 -42.18 -16.88
CA SER A 103 16.29 -40.93 -17.22
C SER A 103 14.83 -40.88 -16.77
N SER A 104 14.19 -42.03 -16.62
CA SER A 104 12.81 -42.17 -16.13
C SER A 104 12.80 -42.51 -14.65
N VAL A 105 12.12 -41.69 -13.85
CA VAL A 105 11.84 -41.96 -12.44
C VAL A 105 10.34 -42.17 -12.31
N HIS A 106 9.95 -43.24 -11.61
CA HIS A 106 8.56 -43.52 -11.23
C HIS A 106 8.45 -43.46 -9.71
N ASP A 107 7.23 -43.32 -9.18
CA ASP A 107 6.97 -43.11 -7.75
C ASP A 107 7.58 -44.22 -6.88
N ASP A 108 7.62 -45.46 -7.38
CA ASP A 108 8.25 -46.62 -6.72
C ASP A 108 9.78 -46.48 -6.50
N THR A 109 10.43 -45.60 -7.26
CA THR A 109 11.85 -45.25 -7.12
C THR A 109 12.09 -44.40 -5.88
N LEU A 110 11.09 -43.62 -5.44
CA LEU A 110 11.16 -42.70 -4.29
C LEU A 110 11.01 -43.41 -2.93
N GLU A 111 10.64 -44.68 -2.95
CA GLU A 111 10.46 -45.51 -1.74
C GLU A 111 11.47 -46.66 -1.65
N ASN A 112 12.27 -46.89 -2.69
CA ASN A 112 13.18 -48.03 -2.76
C ASN A 112 14.58 -47.70 -2.26
N ALA A 113 15.00 -48.37 -1.18
CA ALA A 113 16.29 -48.17 -0.53
C ALA A 113 17.51 -48.36 -1.45
N LYS A 114 17.37 -49.06 -2.59
CA LYS A 114 18.48 -49.22 -3.56
C LYS A 114 18.88 -47.92 -4.25
N TYR A 115 18.02 -46.89 -4.20
CA TYR A 115 18.28 -45.56 -4.76
C TYR A 115 18.65 -44.52 -3.70
N ALA A 116 18.76 -44.92 -2.43
CA ALA A 116 19.14 -44.01 -1.36
C ALA A 116 20.54 -43.41 -1.59
N SER A 117 20.68 -42.11 -1.36
CA SER A 117 22.00 -41.45 -1.29
C SER A 117 22.88 -42.10 -0.20
N ASN A 118 24.19 -42.18 -0.37
CA ASN A 118 25.04 -42.93 0.57
C ASN A 118 25.24 -42.20 1.90
N LYS A 119 25.54 -40.90 1.83
CA LYS A 119 25.75 -40.05 2.99
C LYS A 119 25.37 -38.61 2.68
N PHE A 120 24.92 -37.86 3.69
CA PHE A 120 24.75 -36.42 3.60
C PHE A 120 25.65 -35.69 4.60
N ASN A 121 25.85 -34.39 4.33
CA ASN A 121 26.46 -33.44 5.25
C ASN A 121 25.61 -32.16 5.32
N LEU A 122 25.72 -31.44 6.44
CA LEU A 122 24.92 -30.25 6.74
C LEU A 122 25.82 -29.04 6.94
N LEU A 123 25.42 -27.90 6.37
CA LEU A 123 25.90 -26.58 6.79
C LEU A 123 24.74 -25.85 7.44
N ILE A 124 24.92 -25.47 8.70
CA ILE A 124 23.91 -24.74 9.47
C ILE A 124 24.44 -23.32 9.70
N ASN A 125 23.67 -22.33 9.28
CA ASN A 125 23.94 -20.92 9.53
C ASN A 125 22.81 -20.33 10.36
N GLU A 126 23.16 -19.72 11.49
CA GLU A 126 22.20 -19.16 12.43
C GLU A 126 22.47 -17.68 12.65
N LYS A 127 21.45 -16.95 13.11
CA LYS A 127 21.62 -15.56 13.57
C LYS A 127 22.79 -15.46 14.58
N PRO A 128 23.84 -14.67 14.29
CA PRO A 128 24.96 -14.45 15.21
C PRO A 128 24.51 -13.80 16.53
N LEU A 129 25.21 -14.13 17.62
CA LEU A 129 24.91 -13.58 18.95
C LEU A 129 25.00 -12.04 19.02
N ASN A 130 25.81 -11.42 18.16
CA ASN A 130 26.03 -9.97 18.08
C ASN A 130 25.14 -9.25 17.06
N ALA A 131 24.22 -9.96 16.40
CA ALA A 131 23.28 -9.32 15.47
C ALA A 131 22.32 -8.37 16.21
N PRO A 132 21.84 -7.28 15.57
CA PRO A 132 20.86 -6.37 16.16
C PRO A 132 19.66 -7.11 16.76
N LYS A 133 19.11 -6.58 17.86
CA LYS A 133 17.96 -7.20 18.55
C LYS A 133 16.75 -7.35 17.63
N ASP A 134 16.57 -6.41 16.72
CA ASP A 134 15.42 -6.36 15.80
C ASP A 134 15.59 -7.25 14.56
N PHE A 135 16.77 -7.85 14.35
CA PHE A 135 16.98 -8.82 13.28
C PHE A 135 16.25 -10.13 13.67
N PRO A 136 15.40 -10.73 12.81
CA PRO A 136 14.67 -11.93 13.18
C PRO A 136 15.63 -13.09 13.46
N ASP A 137 15.29 -13.94 14.43
CA ASP A 137 16.03 -15.20 14.60
C ASP A 137 15.83 -16.03 13.33
N TYR A 138 16.92 -16.56 12.77
CA TYR A 138 16.88 -17.46 11.64
C TYR A 138 17.81 -18.67 11.85
N THR A 139 17.49 -19.74 11.13
CA THR A 139 18.30 -20.95 10.97
C THR A 139 18.18 -21.37 9.52
N THR A 140 19.28 -21.26 8.78
CA THR A 140 19.41 -21.76 7.41
C THR A 140 20.19 -23.05 7.44
N VAL A 141 19.66 -24.09 6.82
CA VAL A 141 20.32 -25.39 6.67
C VAL A 141 20.54 -25.65 5.19
N ILE A 142 21.76 -25.96 4.82
CA ILE A 142 22.12 -26.44 3.49
C ILE A 142 22.49 -27.91 3.61
N ILE A 143 21.81 -28.75 2.85
CA ILE A 143 22.02 -30.20 2.81
C ILE A 143 22.71 -30.54 1.50
N MET A 144 23.85 -31.22 1.63
CA MET A 144 24.66 -31.74 0.53
C MET A 144 24.70 -33.26 0.65
N VAL A 145 24.66 -33.98 -0.46
CA VAL A 145 24.74 -35.44 -0.44
C VAL A 145 25.92 -35.94 -1.24
N GLU A 146 26.26 -37.19 -0.99
CA GLU A 146 27.24 -37.97 -1.72
C GLU A 146 26.59 -39.27 -2.18
N ASP A 147 26.46 -39.42 -3.49
CA ASP A 147 25.83 -40.55 -4.15
C ASP A 147 26.83 -41.60 -4.63
N SER A 148 28.14 -41.26 -4.68
CA SER A 148 29.18 -42.20 -5.09
C SER A 148 29.68 -43.03 -3.90
N PRO A 149 29.88 -44.36 -4.06
CA PRO A 149 30.57 -45.14 -3.05
C PRO A 149 32.03 -44.68 -2.93
N GLU A 150 32.66 -44.86 -1.76
CA GLU A 150 34.02 -44.39 -1.51
C GLU A 150 35.06 -44.95 -2.51
N SER A 151 34.82 -46.13 -3.06
CA SER A 151 35.66 -46.74 -4.11
C SER A 151 35.60 -46.04 -5.47
N GLU A 152 34.55 -45.26 -5.74
CA GLU A 152 34.37 -44.49 -6.97
C GLU A 152 34.76 -43.00 -6.80
N GLN A 153 35.11 -42.57 -5.58
CA GLN A 153 35.55 -41.19 -5.33
C GLN A 153 36.93 -40.92 -5.97
N VAL A 154 37.01 -39.83 -6.73
CA VAL A 154 38.26 -39.38 -7.35
C VAL A 154 39.12 -38.69 -6.28
N ALA A 155 40.30 -39.25 -6.00
CA ALA A 155 41.25 -38.66 -5.05
C ALA A 155 41.52 -37.17 -5.36
N GLY A 156 41.30 -36.30 -4.36
CA GLY A 156 41.46 -34.85 -4.48
C GLY A 156 40.20 -34.07 -4.91
N SER A 157 39.09 -34.74 -5.20
CA SER A 157 37.80 -34.07 -5.41
C SER A 157 37.10 -33.77 -4.07
N PRO A 158 36.29 -32.69 -3.95
CA PRO A 158 35.46 -32.46 -2.78
C PRO A 158 34.49 -33.62 -2.58
N GLN A 159 34.34 -34.09 -1.33
CA GLN A 159 33.22 -34.96 -0.95
C GLN A 159 31.95 -34.11 -0.82
N PHE A 160 30.77 -34.68 -1.14
CA PHE A 160 29.47 -33.99 -1.14
C PHE A 160 29.33 -32.94 -2.26
N ASP A 161 29.49 -33.39 -3.50
CA ASP A 161 29.48 -32.56 -4.71
C ASP A 161 28.09 -32.28 -5.28
N ASP A 162 27.05 -32.97 -4.78
CA ASP A 162 25.66 -32.74 -5.15
C ASP A 162 24.94 -31.94 -4.05
N LEU A 163 24.75 -30.64 -4.29
CA LEU A 163 23.95 -29.77 -3.42
C LEU A 163 22.48 -30.00 -3.73
N ILE A 164 21.67 -30.32 -2.72
CA ILE A 164 20.29 -30.79 -2.91
C ILE A 164 19.22 -29.93 -2.27
N CYS A 165 19.40 -29.41 -1.05
CA CYS A 165 18.27 -28.82 -0.33
C CYS A 165 18.69 -27.65 0.57
N THR A 166 18.02 -26.51 0.41
CA THR A 166 18.14 -25.36 1.31
C THR A 166 16.85 -25.22 2.11
N ILE A 167 16.99 -25.19 3.43
CA ILE A 167 15.90 -24.98 4.38
C ILE A 167 16.14 -23.64 5.05
N ASN A 168 15.19 -22.72 4.97
CA ASN A 168 15.23 -21.46 5.71
C ASN A 168 14.10 -21.43 6.74
N CYS A 169 14.48 -21.47 8.01
CA CYS A 169 13.58 -21.24 9.12
C CYS A 169 13.79 -19.80 9.62
N VAL A 170 12.78 -18.95 9.50
CA VAL A 170 12.79 -17.59 10.04
C VAL A 170 11.73 -17.52 11.12
N LYS A 171 12.12 -17.13 12.32
CA LYS A 171 11.18 -16.97 13.43
C LYS A 171 10.17 -15.90 13.03
N GLY A 172 8.90 -16.28 13.00
CA GLY A 172 7.82 -15.34 12.86
C GLY A 172 7.92 -14.34 14.00
N VAL A 173 7.97 -13.05 13.66
CA VAL A 173 7.46 -12.06 14.59
C VAL A 173 6.00 -12.43 14.74
N LYS A 174 5.55 -12.79 15.95
CA LYS A 174 4.11 -12.94 16.20
C LYS A 174 3.44 -11.69 15.64
N GLY A 175 2.81 -11.81 14.48
CA GLY A 175 1.62 -11.03 14.23
C GLY A 175 0.67 -11.49 15.32
N ASP A 176 0.22 -10.55 16.14
CA ASP A 176 -0.81 -10.81 17.13
C ASP A 176 -2.09 -11.26 16.40
N ASP A 177 -2.17 -12.54 16.05
CA ASP A 177 -3.42 -13.21 15.66
C ASP A 177 -4.23 -13.62 16.89
N SER A 178 -3.74 -13.30 18.11
CA SER A 178 -4.61 -13.04 19.25
C SER A 178 -5.29 -11.68 19.12
N SER A 179 -6.25 -11.61 18.19
CA SER A 179 -7.29 -10.57 18.15
C SER A 179 -8.31 -10.73 19.29
N THR A 180 -7.82 -10.97 20.51
CA THR A 180 -8.57 -10.73 21.76
C THR A 180 -7.63 -10.21 22.85
N GLY A 181 -7.65 -8.90 23.07
CA GLY A 181 -7.43 -8.30 24.40
C GLY A 181 -5.99 -7.94 24.78
N GLY A 182 -5.57 -6.72 24.43
CA GLY A 182 -4.42 -6.08 25.08
C GLY A 182 -3.75 -4.93 24.33
N SER A 183 -4.44 -4.17 23.47
CA SER A 183 -3.83 -2.96 22.91
C SER A 183 -3.54 -1.99 24.05
N VAL A 184 -2.33 -1.40 24.05
CA VAL A 184 -2.16 -0.12 24.73
C VAL A 184 -3.22 0.80 24.11
N PRO A 185 -4.22 1.27 24.87
CA PRO A 185 -5.31 2.03 24.28
C PRO A 185 -4.72 3.29 23.66
N TYR A 186 -4.99 3.51 22.38
CA TYR A 186 -4.68 4.77 21.73
C TYR A 186 -5.25 5.90 22.58
N ASN A 187 -4.50 6.98 22.74
CA ASN A 187 -4.96 8.17 23.44
C ASN A 187 -5.92 8.96 22.55
N LEU A 188 -7.11 8.41 22.29
CA LEU A 188 -8.11 8.98 21.36
C LEU A 188 -8.45 10.45 21.63
N PRO A 189 -8.53 10.94 22.89
CA PRO A 189 -8.76 12.36 23.15
C PRO A 189 -7.61 13.27 22.74
N ASN A 190 -6.43 12.71 22.46
CA ASN A 190 -5.23 13.44 22.09
C ASN A 190 -4.93 13.42 20.57
N ILE A 191 -5.66 12.60 19.82
CA ILE A 191 -5.53 12.48 18.35
C ILE A 191 -6.60 13.34 17.70
N GLN A 192 -6.24 14.08 16.65
CA GLN A 192 -7.20 14.85 15.84
C GLN A 192 -8.07 13.91 14.99
N GLY A 193 -9.38 14.15 14.96
CA GLY A 193 -10.38 13.21 14.44
C GLY A 193 -10.32 12.89 12.95
N ASP A 194 -9.76 13.79 12.12
CA ASP A 194 -9.56 13.54 10.69
C ASP A 194 -8.36 12.62 10.42
N VAL A 195 -7.46 12.40 11.38
CA VAL A 195 -6.40 11.38 11.24
C VAL A 195 -7.03 9.99 11.18
N LEU A 196 -7.90 9.71 12.15
CA LEU A 196 -8.59 8.43 12.31
C LEU A 196 -9.82 8.66 13.22
N PRO A 197 -11.04 8.20 12.87
CA PRO A 197 -11.41 7.50 11.64
C PRO A 197 -11.61 8.40 10.40
N GLY A 198 -11.59 9.73 10.55
CA GLY A 198 -11.92 10.71 9.49
C GLY A 198 -13.15 11.54 9.84
N LEU A 199 -13.11 12.84 9.54
CA LEU A 199 -14.25 13.73 9.76
C LEU A 199 -15.40 13.34 8.81
N PRO A 200 -16.61 13.06 9.33
CA PRO A 200 -17.76 12.84 8.47
C PRO A 200 -18.16 14.17 7.84
N LYS A 201 -18.51 14.16 6.55
CA LYS A 201 -18.67 15.39 5.77
C LYS A 201 -19.75 15.27 4.69
N ALA A 202 -20.44 16.38 4.48
CA ALA A 202 -21.13 16.70 3.23
C ALA A 202 -20.39 17.81 2.47
N PHE A 203 -19.85 18.77 3.23
CA PHE A 203 -19.05 19.89 2.78
C PHE A 203 -17.72 19.88 3.54
N GLU A 204 -16.66 20.33 2.89
CA GLU A 204 -15.35 20.46 3.50
C GLU A 204 -14.59 21.65 2.92
N TYR A 205 -13.95 22.44 3.79
CA TYR A 205 -13.07 23.53 3.39
C TYR A 205 -11.65 23.25 3.84
N PHE A 206 -10.71 23.48 2.93
CA PHE A 206 -9.28 23.50 3.20
C PHE A 206 -8.81 24.94 3.20
N TYR A 207 -8.60 25.50 4.39
CA TYR A 207 -8.18 26.88 4.56
C TYR A 207 -6.67 26.93 4.78
N TYR A 208 -5.93 27.24 3.72
CA TYR A 208 -4.46 27.36 3.75
C TYR A 208 -4.06 28.77 4.17
N PHE A 209 -3.16 28.86 5.16
CA PHE A 209 -2.78 30.14 5.74
C PHE A 209 -1.29 30.28 5.99
N ARG A 210 -0.85 31.55 6.05
CA ARG A 210 0.47 31.97 6.48
C ARG A 210 0.35 32.88 7.69
N ILE A 211 0.96 32.49 8.80
CA ILE A 211 1.01 33.31 10.03
C ILE A 211 1.87 34.56 9.80
N LYS A 212 1.36 35.73 10.18
CA LYS A 212 2.02 37.05 10.11
C LYS A 212 2.28 37.65 11.49
N ASP A 213 1.41 37.38 12.45
CA ASP A 213 1.52 37.82 13.85
C ASP A 213 1.37 36.62 14.78
N LEU A 214 2.50 36.05 15.20
CA LEU A 214 2.54 34.84 16.03
C LEU A 214 1.94 35.06 17.43
N PRO A 215 2.25 36.13 18.19
CA PRO A 215 1.60 36.40 19.48
C PRO A 215 0.06 36.45 19.40
N THR A 216 -0.48 37.15 18.41
CA THR A 216 -1.94 37.20 18.21
C THR A 216 -2.49 35.82 17.82
N PHE A 217 -1.78 35.08 16.95
CA PHE A 217 -2.18 33.74 16.54
C PHE A 217 -2.29 32.80 17.74
N ARG A 218 -1.25 32.75 18.59
CA ARG A 218 -1.22 31.93 19.82
C ARG A 218 -2.39 32.25 20.74
N LYS A 219 -2.68 33.55 20.93
CA LYS A 219 -3.81 34.02 21.75
C LYS A 219 -5.16 33.51 21.21
N VAL A 220 -5.44 33.77 19.92
CA VAL A 220 -6.70 33.34 19.28
C VAL A 220 -6.79 31.82 19.25
N PHE A 221 -5.68 31.14 19.02
CA PHE A 221 -5.64 29.69 19.01
C PHE A 221 -6.05 29.12 20.38
N LYS A 222 -5.50 29.68 21.45
CA LYS A 222 -5.84 29.29 22.83
C LYS A 222 -7.30 29.59 23.20
N GLU A 223 -7.78 30.79 22.88
CA GLU A 223 -9.08 31.29 23.36
C GLU A 223 -10.27 30.79 22.51
N PHE A 224 -10.04 30.42 21.25
CA PHE A 224 -11.10 30.04 20.33
C PHE A 224 -10.86 28.71 19.63
N ILE A 225 -9.73 28.55 18.93
CA ILE A 225 -9.54 27.45 17.98
C ILE A 225 -9.40 26.11 18.70
N LEU A 226 -8.63 26.05 19.79
CA LEU A 226 -8.33 24.80 20.50
C LEU A 226 -9.59 24.07 20.97
N ALA A 227 -10.61 24.81 21.43
CA ALA A 227 -11.88 24.24 21.88
C ALA A 227 -12.79 23.76 20.74
N LYS A 228 -12.40 24.00 19.48
CA LYS A 228 -13.14 23.59 18.28
C LYS A 228 -12.49 22.39 17.59
N ILE A 229 -11.27 22.01 17.97
CA ILE A 229 -10.58 20.89 17.36
C ILE A 229 -11.30 19.58 17.73
N THR A 230 -11.80 18.89 16.72
CA THR A 230 -12.49 17.61 16.86
C THR A 230 -11.47 16.49 17.09
N THR A 231 -11.69 15.69 18.12
CA THR A 231 -10.80 14.57 18.49
C THR A 231 -11.28 13.23 17.93
N THR A 232 -10.37 12.25 17.85
CA THR A 232 -10.74 10.86 17.53
C THR A 232 -11.73 10.29 18.55
N ASP A 233 -11.59 10.62 19.83
CA ASP A 233 -12.51 10.15 20.87
C ASP A 233 -13.96 10.54 20.59
N GLU A 234 -14.19 11.79 20.18
CA GLU A 234 -15.52 12.25 19.81
C GLU A 234 -16.11 11.40 18.68
N LEU A 235 -15.32 11.05 17.67
CA LEU A 235 -15.83 10.30 16.52
C LEU A 235 -15.99 8.80 16.79
N VAL A 236 -15.17 8.21 17.66
CA VAL A 236 -15.20 6.77 17.96
C VAL A 236 -16.23 6.44 19.03
N ASN A 237 -16.32 7.27 20.07
CA ASN A 237 -17.16 7.00 21.23
C ASN A 237 -18.47 7.78 21.20
N ARG A 238 -18.56 8.88 20.44
CA ARG A 238 -19.74 9.74 20.33
C ARG A 238 -20.00 10.19 18.88
N PRO A 239 -20.01 9.26 17.89
CA PRO A 239 -20.13 9.63 16.49
C PRO A 239 -21.39 10.46 16.20
N PRO A 240 -21.31 11.50 15.36
CA PRO A 240 -22.51 12.16 14.87
C PRO A 240 -23.37 11.19 14.04
N PRO A 241 -24.68 11.44 13.92
CA PRO A 241 -25.55 10.64 13.05
C PRO A 241 -25.09 10.73 11.59
N PRO A 242 -25.12 9.64 10.81
CA PRO A 242 -24.64 9.66 9.44
C PRO A 242 -25.52 10.53 8.53
N VAL A 243 -24.88 11.20 7.55
CA VAL A 243 -25.59 11.88 6.46
C VAL A 243 -26.03 10.87 5.42
N ASN A 244 -27.24 11.06 4.89
CA ASN A 244 -27.76 10.31 3.77
C ASN A 244 -28.22 11.27 2.66
N PRO A 245 -27.55 11.28 1.49
CA PRO A 245 -27.92 12.14 0.36
C PRO A 245 -29.38 12.03 -0.09
N ASN A 246 -30.02 10.87 0.12
CA ASN A 246 -31.42 10.63 -0.23
C ASN A 246 -32.41 11.12 0.85
N LYS A 247 -31.90 11.69 1.96
CA LYS A 247 -32.65 12.12 3.13
C LYS A 247 -32.22 13.53 3.57
N PRO A 248 -32.80 14.60 2.98
CA PRO A 248 -32.39 15.98 3.21
C PRO A 248 -32.39 16.43 4.67
N GLU A 249 -33.20 15.81 5.53
CA GLU A 249 -33.25 16.07 6.97
C GLU A 249 -31.94 15.73 7.69
N THR A 250 -31.15 14.78 7.16
CA THR A 250 -29.87 14.39 7.77
C THR A 250 -28.81 15.49 7.68
N PHE A 251 -28.92 16.40 6.71
CA PHE A 251 -28.05 17.56 6.54
C PHE A 251 -28.35 18.70 7.53
N LYS A 252 -29.47 18.62 8.28
CA LYS A 252 -29.86 19.64 9.27
C LYS A 252 -29.12 19.48 10.59
N TYR A 253 -28.52 18.32 10.87
CA TYR A 253 -27.74 18.12 12.08
C TYR A 253 -26.52 19.06 12.05
N PRO A 254 -26.30 19.89 13.09
CA PRO A 254 -25.32 20.98 13.06
C PRO A 254 -23.90 20.47 13.35
N PHE A 255 -23.46 19.43 12.66
CA PHE A 255 -22.09 18.92 12.80
C PHE A 255 -21.08 19.93 12.24
N LEU A 256 -20.04 20.20 13.04
CA LEU A 256 -18.85 20.92 12.67
C LEU A 256 -17.64 20.10 13.11
N GLY A 257 -16.86 19.65 12.14
CA GLY A 257 -15.56 19.03 12.34
C GLY A 257 -14.46 20.03 12.04
N VAL A 258 -13.52 20.26 12.96
CA VAL A 258 -12.36 21.16 12.71
C VAL A 258 -11.08 20.46 13.10
N ASN A 259 -10.12 20.38 12.18
CA ASN A 259 -8.76 19.93 12.43
C ASN A 259 -7.75 20.91 11.85
N VAL A 260 -6.50 20.80 12.28
CA VAL A 260 -5.41 21.67 11.86
C VAL A 260 -4.13 20.88 11.63
N GLY A 261 -3.40 21.24 10.57
CA GLY A 261 -2.05 20.78 10.30
C GLY A 261 -1.12 21.96 10.03
N PHE A 262 0.17 21.77 10.29
CA PHE A 262 1.22 22.76 10.08
C PHE A 262 2.33 22.21 9.20
N SER A 263 2.76 22.99 8.21
CA SER A 263 3.94 22.65 7.39
C SER A 263 5.18 22.69 8.26
N TYR A 264 6.31 22.16 7.77
CA TYR A 264 7.58 22.25 8.49
C TYR A 264 7.90 23.71 8.85
N LEU A 265 7.72 24.64 7.89
CA LEU A 265 7.91 26.07 8.11
C LEU A 265 6.97 26.63 9.21
N GLY A 266 5.73 26.15 9.28
CA GLY A 266 4.81 26.51 10.35
C GLY A 266 5.27 26.00 11.72
N MET A 267 5.70 24.74 11.81
CA MET A 267 6.20 24.16 13.06
C MET A 267 7.45 24.88 13.59
N LYS A 268 8.36 25.31 12.70
CA LYS A 268 9.52 26.12 13.09
C LYS A 268 9.15 27.43 13.79
N LEU A 269 8.03 28.08 13.41
CA LEU A 269 7.58 29.30 14.08
C LEU A 269 7.21 29.07 15.55
N PHE A 270 6.82 27.86 15.91
CA PHE A 270 6.50 27.49 17.28
C PHE A 270 7.71 27.02 18.09
N GLY A 271 8.91 27.01 17.50
CA GLY A 271 10.11 26.45 18.11
C GLY A 271 10.11 24.92 18.14
N LEU A 272 9.36 24.28 17.25
CA LEU A 272 9.24 22.82 17.13
C LEU A 272 9.91 22.36 15.83
N ASP A 273 11.25 22.40 15.81
CA ASP A 273 12.06 22.01 14.65
C ASP A 273 12.90 20.74 14.87
N ASP A 274 12.61 20.00 15.95
CA ASP A 274 13.11 18.64 16.14
C ASP A 274 12.73 17.76 14.93
N SER A 275 13.60 16.82 14.58
CA SER A 275 13.34 15.91 13.46
C SER A 275 12.16 14.99 13.73
N LEU A 276 11.19 14.97 12.81
CA LEU A 276 10.12 13.97 12.75
C LEU A 276 10.50 12.73 11.93
N CYS A 277 11.77 12.62 11.54
CA CYS A 277 12.32 11.54 10.71
C CYS A 277 11.63 11.42 9.32
N ASP A 278 11.31 12.56 8.69
CA ASP A 278 10.70 12.57 7.35
C ASP A 278 11.26 13.73 6.51
N ASP A 279 12.14 13.39 5.57
CA ASP A 279 12.84 14.38 4.73
C ASP A 279 11.92 15.05 3.71
N ALA A 280 10.85 14.37 3.28
CA ALA A 280 9.86 14.98 2.38
C ALA A 280 9.11 16.11 3.09
N TYR A 281 8.68 15.90 4.34
CA TYR A 281 8.06 16.93 5.16
C TYR A 281 8.97 18.16 5.35
N VAL A 282 10.26 17.95 5.65
CA VAL A 282 11.24 19.04 5.81
C VAL A 282 11.47 19.79 4.51
N ARG A 283 11.54 19.06 3.38
CA ARG A 283 11.74 19.62 2.04
C ARG A 283 10.55 20.47 1.58
N GLY A 284 9.34 20.12 2.01
CA GLY A 284 8.09 20.72 1.54
C GLY A 284 7.70 20.20 0.15
N GLN A 285 6.39 20.07 -0.09
CA GLN A 285 5.89 19.39 -1.27
C GLN A 285 6.23 20.14 -2.56
N GLN A 286 6.34 21.47 -2.54
CA GLN A 286 6.68 22.24 -3.73
C GLN A 286 8.01 21.78 -4.35
N GLN A 287 9.06 21.60 -3.53
CA GLN A 287 10.34 21.09 -4.02
C GLN A 287 10.32 19.58 -4.24
N ASP A 288 9.55 18.84 -3.43
CA ASP A 288 9.43 17.39 -3.55
C ASP A 288 8.64 16.94 -4.79
N SER A 289 7.79 17.82 -5.34
CA SER A 289 6.92 17.56 -6.50
C SER A 289 7.68 17.14 -7.77
N LYS A 290 8.95 17.54 -7.89
CA LYS A 290 9.85 17.06 -8.93
C LYS A 290 9.99 15.53 -8.91
N PHE A 291 10.12 14.95 -7.73
CA PHE A 291 10.28 13.51 -7.56
C PHE A 291 8.93 12.79 -7.71
N LEU A 292 7.84 13.44 -7.29
CA LEU A 292 6.48 12.94 -7.53
C LEU A 292 6.12 12.88 -9.03
N GLY A 293 6.87 13.59 -9.89
CA GLY A 293 6.66 13.60 -11.34
C GLY A 293 5.77 14.74 -11.82
N ASP A 294 5.58 15.80 -11.03
CA ASP A 294 4.80 16.97 -11.47
C ASP A 294 5.49 17.67 -12.65
N ALA A 295 4.66 18.24 -13.53
CA ALA A 295 5.14 19.15 -14.55
C ALA A 295 5.70 20.43 -13.90
N GLY A 296 6.76 20.99 -14.48
CA GLY A 296 7.41 22.18 -13.97
C GLY A 296 8.74 22.49 -14.65
N THR A 297 9.39 23.53 -14.16
CA THR A 297 10.65 24.04 -14.70
C THR A 297 11.76 24.02 -13.66
N GLN A 298 12.90 23.44 -14.01
CA GLN A 298 14.14 23.52 -13.23
C GLN A 298 14.94 24.77 -13.64
N ARG A 299 15.34 25.61 -12.68
CA ARG A 299 16.28 26.72 -12.89
C ARG A 299 17.43 26.64 -11.90
N GLY A 300 18.61 26.23 -12.36
CA GLY A 300 19.74 25.92 -11.48
C GLY A 300 19.38 24.78 -10.54
N THR A 301 19.50 24.99 -9.23
CA THR A 301 19.11 24.00 -8.20
C THR A 301 17.65 24.13 -7.74
N PHE A 302 16.91 25.14 -8.19
CA PHE A 302 15.53 25.39 -7.76
C PHE A 302 14.50 24.78 -8.72
N TRP A 303 13.54 24.06 -8.17
CA TRP A 303 12.41 23.50 -8.90
C TRP A 303 11.16 24.35 -8.71
N THR A 304 10.45 24.66 -9.81
CA THR A 304 9.17 25.37 -9.79
C THR A 304 8.12 24.52 -10.50
N PRO A 305 7.14 23.93 -9.79
CA PRO A 305 6.07 23.17 -10.42
C PRO A 305 5.04 24.07 -11.13
N ASP A 306 4.27 23.53 -12.05
CA ASP A 306 3.21 24.22 -12.80
C ASP A 306 1.89 24.37 -12.01
N TRP A 307 2.04 24.59 -10.71
CA TRP A 307 0.95 24.78 -9.76
C TRP A 307 0.31 26.17 -9.85
N ASP A 308 -0.85 26.30 -9.21
CA ASP A 308 -1.50 27.59 -9.01
C ASP A 308 -0.66 28.52 -8.13
N GLY A 309 -0.79 29.82 -8.35
CA GLY A 309 0.00 30.84 -7.65
C GLY A 309 -0.05 30.71 -6.12
N GLY A 310 -1.22 30.42 -5.54
CA GLY A 310 -1.37 30.26 -4.09
C GLY A 310 -0.53 29.13 -3.49
N PHE A 311 -0.32 28.03 -4.21
CA PHE A 311 0.51 26.90 -3.75
C PHE A 311 2.01 27.11 -4.03
N LYS A 312 2.38 28.22 -4.68
CA LYS A 312 3.78 28.65 -4.84
C LYS A 312 4.22 29.63 -3.75
N GLU A 313 3.28 30.10 -2.93
CA GLU A 313 3.53 30.94 -1.76
C GLU A 313 3.91 30.09 -0.54
N VAL A 314 4.49 30.74 0.47
CA VAL A 314 4.77 30.09 1.76
C VAL A 314 3.46 29.79 2.49
N ILE A 315 3.20 28.51 2.77
CA ILE A 315 2.08 28.04 3.59
C ILE A 315 2.63 27.58 4.96
N HIS A 316 2.05 28.07 6.05
CA HIS A 316 2.41 27.64 7.41
C HIS A 316 1.46 26.56 7.95
N GLY A 317 0.21 26.54 7.51
CA GLY A 317 -0.74 25.55 7.98
C GLY A 317 -2.01 25.50 7.16
N VAL A 318 -2.85 24.53 7.50
CA VAL A 318 -4.17 24.29 6.92
C VAL A 318 -5.18 24.00 8.03
N PHE A 319 -6.34 24.66 7.98
CA PHE A 319 -7.52 24.19 8.69
C PHE A 319 -8.36 23.31 7.77
N ILE A 320 -8.77 22.15 8.28
CA ILE A 320 -9.70 21.23 7.63
C ILE A 320 -11.03 21.38 8.35
N ILE A 321 -12.04 21.87 7.64
CA ILE A 321 -13.33 22.26 8.22
C ILE A 321 -14.42 21.47 7.52
N ALA A 322 -14.91 20.42 8.16
CA ALA A 322 -15.98 19.57 7.65
C ALA A 322 -17.32 19.96 8.28
N ALA A 323 -18.40 19.91 7.51
CA ALA A 323 -19.75 20.09 8.02
C ALA A 323 -20.78 19.29 7.23
N TYR A 324 -21.95 19.08 7.85
CA TYR A 324 -23.12 18.56 7.13
C TYR A 324 -23.94 19.68 6.49
N ASN A 325 -23.85 20.88 7.06
CA ASN A 325 -24.52 22.07 6.58
C ASN A 325 -23.49 23.13 6.22
N GLU A 326 -23.51 23.60 4.97
CA GLU A 326 -22.56 24.59 4.49
C GLU A 326 -22.59 25.90 5.29
N LYS A 327 -23.77 26.31 5.81
CA LYS A 327 -23.88 27.51 6.66
C LYS A 327 -23.10 27.36 7.97
N VAL A 328 -23.02 26.15 8.53
CA VAL A 328 -22.26 25.89 9.75
C VAL A 328 -20.76 26.08 9.50
N ALA A 329 -20.24 25.53 8.39
CA ALA A 329 -18.84 25.70 8.01
C ALA A 329 -18.50 27.17 7.68
N THR A 330 -19.33 27.82 6.86
CA THR A 330 -19.10 29.22 6.44
C THR A 330 -19.21 30.20 7.60
N ASN A 331 -20.16 30.03 8.53
CA ASN A 331 -20.22 30.83 9.77
C ASN A 331 -18.96 30.63 10.62
N PHE A 332 -18.46 29.39 10.74
CA PHE A 332 -17.21 29.14 11.46
C PHE A 332 -16.00 29.81 10.78
N ILE A 333 -15.92 29.78 9.45
CA ILE A 333 -14.85 30.46 8.69
C ILE A 333 -14.92 31.97 8.91
N GLN A 334 -16.11 32.58 8.88
CA GLN A 334 -16.30 34.00 9.16
C GLN A 334 -15.85 34.35 10.59
N ASP A 335 -16.24 33.54 11.58
CA ASP A 335 -15.82 33.69 12.98
C ASP A 335 -14.31 33.56 13.15
N LEU A 336 -13.69 32.63 12.42
CA LEU A 336 -12.25 32.38 12.42
C LEU A 336 -11.50 33.57 11.83
N GLU A 337 -11.93 34.04 10.64
CA GLU A 337 -11.35 35.20 9.97
C GLU A 337 -11.49 36.46 10.82
N ALA A 338 -12.65 36.69 11.44
CA ALA A 338 -12.88 37.83 12.32
C ALA A 338 -11.95 37.81 13.55
N LYS A 339 -11.81 36.66 14.22
CA LYS A 339 -10.95 36.54 15.41
C LYS A 339 -9.46 36.61 15.08
N LEU A 340 -9.04 36.09 13.92
CA LEU A 340 -7.68 36.22 13.40
C LEU A 340 -7.45 37.57 12.69
N LEU A 341 -8.37 38.53 12.85
CA LEU A 341 -8.25 39.87 12.30
C LEU A 341 -7.94 39.84 10.80
N VAL A 342 -8.47 38.92 10.00
CA VAL A 342 -8.14 38.84 8.57
C VAL A 342 -8.74 40.05 7.86
N THR A 343 -7.95 41.11 7.69
CA THR A 343 -8.34 42.37 7.05
C THR A 343 -7.22 42.88 6.13
N PRO A 344 -7.53 43.76 5.15
CA PRO A 344 -6.50 44.35 4.29
C PRO A 344 -5.39 45.12 5.03
N ASN A 345 -5.68 45.71 6.21
CA ASN A 345 -4.79 46.67 6.88
C ASN A 345 -4.02 46.08 8.07
N ARG A 346 -4.56 45.05 8.73
CA ARG A 346 -3.90 44.35 9.84
C ARG A 346 -4.42 42.92 9.84
N SER A 347 -3.55 41.94 9.60
CA SER A 347 -3.92 40.52 9.50
C SER A 347 -3.02 39.66 10.39
N CYS A 348 -3.61 38.84 11.27
CA CYS A 348 -2.83 37.85 12.04
C CYS A 348 -2.33 36.72 11.14
N ILE A 349 -3.17 36.31 10.19
CA ILE A 349 -2.83 35.36 9.13
C ILE A 349 -3.14 35.96 7.76
N GLN A 350 -2.37 35.57 6.76
CA GLN A 350 -2.74 35.73 5.35
C GLN A 350 -3.48 34.46 4.91
N LYS A 351 -4.69 34.62 4.35
CA LYS A 351 -5.38 33.57 3.59
C LYS A 351 -4.61 33.35 2.29
N VAL A 352 -3.95 32.20 2.16
CA VAL A 352 -3.17 31.86 0.97
C VAL A 352 -4.07 31.27 -0.10
N TYR A 353 -4.90 30.30 0.29
CA TYR A 353 -5.85 29.64 -0.58
C TYR A 353 -6.99 29.05 0.25
N ILE A 354 -8.18 28.96 -0.33
CA ILE A 354 -9.29 28.21 0.26
C ILE A 354 -9.91 27.34 -0.83
N LEU A 355 -10.00 26.03 -0.56
CA LEU A 355 -10.67 25.09 -1.46
C LEU A 355 -11.96 24.61 -0.80
N HIS A 356 -13.05 24.67 -1.55
CA HIS A 356 -14.37 24.16 -1.16
C HIS A 356 -14.63 22.83 -1.86
N GLY A 357 -14.72 21.77 -1.06
CA GLY A 357 -15.05 20.43 -1.52
C GLY A 357 -16.44 19.99 -1.07
N TYR A 358 -17.11 19.22 -1.92
CA TYR A 358 -18.45 18.68 -1.67
C TYR A 358 -18.67 17.40 -2.47
N GLY A 359 -19.58 16.55 -1.99
CA GLY A 359 -20.01 15.38 -2.76
C GLY A 359 -20.75 15.79 -4.03
N ARG A 360 -20.57 15.01 -5.11
CA ARG A 360 -21.28 15.21 -6.38
C ARG A 360 -22.80 15.00 -6.20
N PRO A 361 -23.67 15.53 -7.09
CA PRO A 361 -25.12 15.44 -6.90
C PRO A 361 -25.69 14.04 -7.16
N GLY A 362 -26.81 13.71 -6.50
CA GLY A 362 -27.64 12.55 -6.81
C GLY A 362 -26.92 11.20 -6.69
N ALA A 363 -27.02 10.37 -7.74
CA ALA A 363 -26.42 9.04 -7.78
C ALA A 363 -24.89 9.06 -7.74
N GLU A 364 -24.27 10.19 -8.07
CA GLU A 364 -22.81 10.37 -8.10
C GLU A 364 -22.24 10.79 -6.74
N ALA A 365 -23.06 10.93 -5.69
CA ALA A 365 -22.62 11.44 -4.38
C ALA A 365 -21.47 10.68 -3.71
N MET A 366 -21.22 9.42 -4.11
CA MET A 366 -20.11 8.60 -3.63
C MET A 366 -18.94 8.49 -4.61
N ASN A 367 -19.00 9.20 -5.73
CA ASN A 367 -18.06 9.08 -6.85
C ASN A 367 -17.17 10.32 -6.99
N ASP A 368 -15.98 10.12 -7.55
CA ASP A 368 -15.16 11.21 -8.07
C ASP A 368 -15.72 11.79 -9.39
N HIS A 369 -15.07 12.79 -9.97
CA HIS A 369 -15.51 13.39 -11.24
C HIS A 369 -15.36 12.47 -12.46
N PHE A 370 -14.53 11.41 -12.41
CA PHE A 370 -14.50 10.38 -13.45
C PHE A 370 -15.70 9.40 -13.35
N GLY A 371 -16.43 9.46 -12.23
CA GLY A 371 -17.62 8.66 -11.96
C GLY A 371 -17.32 7.34 -11.24
N TYR A 372 -16.16 7.20 -10.59
CA TYR A 372 -15.81 5.98 -9.87
C TYR A 372 -16.04 6.11 -8.38
N ARG A 373 -16.71 5.11 -7.80
CA ARG A 373 -17.01 5.06 -6.36
C ARG A 373 -15.74 5.00 -5.50
N GLY A 374 -15.62 5.97 -4.59
CA GLY A 374 -14.48 6.12 -3.68
C GLY A 374 -14.66 5.44 -2.31
N GLY A 375 -13.64 5.57 -1.44
CA GLY A 375 -13.73 5.25 -0.01
C GLY A 375 -13.73 3.77 0.40
N LEU A 376 -13.58 2.84 -0.54
CA LEU A 376 -13.69 1.39 -0.27
C LEU A 376 -12.40 0.77 0.32
N GLY A 377 -11.23 1.19 -0.15
CA GLY A 377 -9.94 0.53 0.10
C GLY A 377 -9.10 1.11 1.23
N ASN A 378 -9.69 1.84 2.18
CA ASN A 378 -8.93 2.45 3.26
C ASN A 378 -8.45 1.39 4.29
N PRO A 379 -7.20 1.46 4.79
CA PRO A 379 -6.72 0.57 5.83
C PRO A 379 -7.48 0.81 7.15
N GLN A 380 -7.55 -0.23 7.98
CA GLN A 380 -8.40 -0.30 9.16
C GLN A 380 -7.57 -0.57 10.42
N VAL A 381 -8.00 0.01 11.54
CA VAL A 381 -7.35 -0.14 12.85
C VAL A 381 -8.41 -0.61 13.84
N ALA A 382 -8.20 -1.80 14.40
CA ALA A 382 -9.12 -2.40 15.37
C ALA A 382 -9.32 -1.49 16.59
N GLY A 383 -10.57 -1.37 17.04
CA GLY A 383 -10.95 -0.52 18.17
C GLY A 383 -11.04 0.98 17.85
N VAL A 384 -10.63 1.41 16.65
CA VAL A 384 -10.69 2.83 16.23
C VAL A 384 -11.55 3.00 14.99
N THR A 385 -11.21 2.35 13.87
CA THR A 385 -12.01 2.48 12.64
C THR A 385 -13.21 1.53 12.61
N PHE A 386 -13.19 0.50 13.44
CA PHE A 386 -14.30 -0.40 13.71
C PHE A 386 -14.21 -0.94 15.15
N LYS A 387 -15.35 -1.26 15.76
CA LYS A 387 -15.42 -1.91 17.08
C LYS A 387 -15.55 -3.42 16.91
N ASP A 388 -16.70 -3.85 16.37
CA ASP A 388 -17.02 -5.27 16.26
C ASP A 388 -16.72 -5.83 14.88
N LYS A 389 -17.16 -5.13 13.83
CA LYS A 389 -17.09 -5.59 12.45
C LYS A 389 -16.57 -4.51 11.52
N MET A 390 -15.57 -4.86 10.73
CA MET A 390 -15.08 -4.05 9.64
C MET A 390 -16.19 -3.90 8.57
N ARG A 391 -16.44 -2.65 8.14
CA ARG A 391 -17.46 -2.38 7.12
C ARG A 391 -17.18 -3.12 5.81
N TYR A 392 -15.96 -3.03 5.29
CA TYR A 392 -15.54 -3.66 4.04
C TYR A 392 -14.45 -4.72 4.29
N PRO A 393 -14.81 -6.00 4.47
CA PRO A 393 -13.85 -7.11 4.50
C PRO A 393 -12.90 -7.09 3.30
N GLY A 394 -11.67 -7.55 3.51
CA GLY A 394 -10.57 -7.43 2.53
C GLY A 394 -9.86 -6.08 2.53
N ALA A 395 -10.30 -5.10 3.35
CA ALA A 395 -9.48 -3.93 3.63
C ALA A 395 -8.28 -4.32 4.52
N PRO A 396 -7.09 -3.73 4.31
CA PRO A 396 -5.92 -4.05 5.13
C PRO A 396 -6.15 -3.73 6.61
N LEU A 397 -5.96 -4.72 7.48
CA LEU A 397 -5.88 -4.51 8.92
C LEU A 397 -4.43 -4.16 9.29
N ILE A 398 -4.22 -3.02 9.93
CA ILE A 398 -2.87 -2.50 10.23
C ILE A 398 -2.74 -2.11 11.70
N PRO A 399 -1.52 -2.18 12.26
CA PRO A 399 -1.22 -1.47 13.50
C PRO A 399 -1.38 0.04 13.32
N GLY A 400 -1.95 0.71 14.32
CA GLY A 400 -2.26 2.13 14.22
C GLY A 400 -1.02 3.02 14.06
N GLY A 401 0.17 2.55 14.44
CA GLY A 401 1.45 3.24 14.25
C GLY A 401 1.82 3.53 12.79
N VAL A 402 1.21 2.81 11.84
CA VAL A 402 1.37 3.12 10.41
C VAL A 402 0.73 4.46 10.05
N ILE A 403 -0.30 4.89 10.79
CA ILE A 403 -1.01 6.15 10.58
C ILE A 403 -0.67 7.18 11.67
N VAL A 404 -0.59 6.76 12.94
CA VAL A 404 -0.43 7.63 14.11
C VAL A 404 0.94 7.44 14.74
N MET A 405 1.71 8.51 14.92
CA MET A 405 3.07 8.44 15.44
C MET A 405 3.13 7.93 16.89
N GLY A 406 4.19 7.19 17.21
CA GLY A 406 4.47 6.75 18.58
C GLY A 406 3.79 5.44 19.02
N TYR A 407 3.17 4.71 18.09
CA TYR A 407 2.55 3.40 18.32
C TYR A 407 3.24 2.29 17.52
N GLU A 408 2.87 1.04 17.79
CA GLU A 408 3.34 -0.10 17.00
C GLU A 408 2.98 0.08 15.51
N GLY A 409 3.95 -0.14 14.63
CA GLY A 409 3.86 0.15 13.20
C GLY A 409 4.56 1.44 12.80
N ASP A 410 4.84 2.35 13.73
CA ASP A 410 5.72 3.49 13.50
C ASP A 410 7.18 3.07 13.69
N ALA A 411 7.91 2.92 12.58
CA ALA A 411 9.31 2.52 12.57
C ALA A 411 10.26 3.55 13.20
N ASP A 412 9.82 4.80 13.39
CA ASP A 412 10.63 5.90 13.92
C ASP A 412 10.16 6.39 15.29
N LYS A 413 9.24 5.66 15.94
CA LYS A 413 8.62 6.04 17.22
C LYS A 413 9.62 6.42 18.31
N ASP A 414 10.77 5.74 18.38
CA ASP A 414 11.77 5.93 19.44
C ASP A 414 12.78 7.06 19.12
N LYS A 415 12.76 7.57 17.89
CA LYS A 415 13.62 8.67 17.43
C LYS A 415 12.91 10.03 17.44
N ARG A 416 11.59 10.00 17.54
CA ARG A 416 10.73 11.19 17.45
C ARG A 416 10.64 11.92 18.78
N PRO A 417 10.49 13.24 18.75
CA PRO A 417 10.28 14.01 19.96
C PRO A 417 8.94 13.62 20.61
N SER A 418 8.86 13.71 21.93
CA SER A 418 7.67 13.30 22.68
C SER A 418 6.41 14.11 22.31
N TRP A 419 6.58 15.36 21.85
CA TRP A 419 5.49 16.21 21.39
C TRP A 419 4.85 15.74 20.06
N ALA A 420 5.49 14.81 19.33
CA ALA A 420 4.96 14.28 18.07
C ALA A 420 4.06 13.06 18.24
N LYS A 421 4.15 12.35 19.38
CA LYS A 421 3.32 11.18 19.68
C LYS A 421 1.83 11.53 19.60
N ASP A 422 1.02 10.64 19.05
CA ASP A 422 -0.41 10.85 18.75
C ASP A 422 -0.68 11.79 17.54
N GLY A 423 0.36 12.30 16.88
CA GLY A 423 0.24 13.06 15.63
C GLY A 423 0.25 12.19 14.37
N SER A 424 0.07 12.82 13.21
CA SER A 424 0.18 12.18 11.88
C SER A 424 0.61 13.21 10.85
N PHE A 425 1.30 12.79 9.79
CA PHE A 425 1.44 13.65 8.62
C PHE A 425 0.14 13.71 7.83
N ILE A 426 -0.14 14.87 7.26
CA ILE A 426 -1.20 15.13 6.28
C ILE A 426 -0.52 15.46 4.96
N VAL A 427 -0.92 14.78 3.90
CA VAL A 427 -0.57 15.17 2.54
C VAL A 427 -1.81 15.75 1.91
N THR A 428 -1.72 16.96 1.36
CA THR A 428 -2.77 17.51 0.50
C THR A 428 -2.28 17.62 -0.93
N ARG A 429 -3.15 17.33 -1.91
CA ARG A 429 -2.89 17.50 -3.35
C ARG A 429 -4.17 17.97 -4.04
N LYS A 430 -4.09 19.09 -4.76
CA LYS A 430 -5.13 19.57 -5.65
C LYS A 430 -4.95 18.92 -7.02
N MET A 431 -5.85 18.01 -7.37
CA MET A 431 -5.81 17.23 -8.61
C MET A 431 -6.94 17.69 -9.52
N ASN A 432 -6.64 18.52 -10.53
CA ASN A 432 -7.63 18.90 -11.53
C ASN A 432 -7.90 17.68 -12.43
N ASN A 433 -9.15 17.28 -12.60
CA ASN A 433 -9.53 16.15 -13.44
C ASN A 433 -10.04 16.64 -14.80
N LEU A 434 -9.43 16.13 -15.87
CA LEU A 434 -9.76 16.43 -17.27
C LEU A 434 -10.74 15.39 -17.79
N ILE A 435 -12.02 15.57 -17.45
CA ILE A 435 -13.07 14.55 -17.64
C ILE A 435 -13.45 14.37 -19.12
N PRO A 436 -13.75 15.44 -19.90
CA PRO A 436 -14.05 15.29 -21.32
C PRO A 436 -12.92 14.59 -22.10
N GLU A 437 -11.66 14.89 -21.76
CA GLU A 437 -10.48 14.29 -22.38
C GLU A 437 -10.36 12.79 -22.06
N PHE A 438 -10.64 12.40 -20.80
CA PHE A 438 -10.67 11.00 -20.41
C PHE A 438 -11.82 10.23 -21.07
N ASP A 439 -13.02 10.80 -21.09
CA ASP A 439 -14.20 10.18 -21.72
C ASP A 439 -13.98 10.00 -23.24
N ASP A 440 -13.42 11.00 -23.92
CA ASP A 440 -13.06 10.90 -25.34
C ASP A 440 -11.99 9.82 -25.58
N PHE A 441 -10.96 9.74 -24.74
CA PHE A 441 -9.98 8.65 -24.80
C PHE A 441 -10.64 7.27 -24.71
N LEU A 442 -11.54 7.06 -23.74
CA LEU A 442 -12.25 5.79 -23.58
C LEU A 442 -13.13 5.47 -24.80
N LEU A 443 -13.83 6.46 -25.36
CA LEU A 443 -14.67 6.28 -26.56
C LEU A 443 -13.87 5.98 -27.82
N GLN A 444 -12.65 6.50 -27.94
CA GLN A 444 -11.77 6.21 -29.07
C GLN A 444 -11.12 4.81 -28.98
N HIS A 445 -10.73 4.38 -27.79
CA HIS A 445 -9.93 3.17 -27.59
C HIS A 445 -10.77 1.94 -27.19
N GLY A 446 -11.84 2.14 -26.43
CA GLY A 446 -12.73 1.07 -25.97
C GLY A 446 -13.25 0.19 -27.10
N PRO A 447 -13.88 0.74 -28.17
CA PRO A 447 -14.42 -0.04 -29.28
C PRO A 447 -13.36 -0.81 -30.07
N ARG A 448 -12.09 -0.39 -30.03
CA ARG A 448 -10.99 -1.11 -30.70
C ARG A 448 -10.62 -2.38 -29.92
N ILE A 449 -10.66 -2.32 -28.60
CA ILE A 449 -10.33 -3.43 -27.71
C ILE A 449 -11.53 -4.38 -27.54
N PHE A 450 -12.74 -3.81 -27.49
CA PHE A 450 -14.00 -4.55 -27.29
C PHE A 450 -14.98 -4.31 -28.46
N PRO A 451 -14.65 -4.75 -29.69
CA PRO A 451 -15.43 -4.42 -30.89
C PRO A 451 -16.83 -5.05 -30.93
N THR A 452 -17.09 -6.04 -30.09
CA THR A 452 -18.39 -6.71 -29.98
C THR A 452 -19.37 -5.97 -29.06
N LEU A 453 -18.90 -4.95 -28.32
CA LEU A 453 -19.72 -4.14 -27.44
C LEU A 453 -20.15 -2.84 -28.13
N PRO A 454 -21.33 -2.29 -27.79
CA PRO A 454 -21.68 -0.91 -28.14
C PRO A 454 -20.58 0.06 -27.69
N PRO A 455 -20.30 1.15 -28.42
CA PRO A 455 -19.15 2.01 -28.12
C PRO A 455 -19.08 2.54 -26.68
N LYS A 456 -20.23 2.88 -26.08
CA LYS A 456 -20.31 3.34 -24.69
C LYS A 456 -19.97 2.24 -23.68
N ASP A 457 -20.42 1.01 -23.93
CA ASP A 457 -20.16 -0.13 -23.05
C ASP A 457 -18.70 -0.58 -23.17
N ALA A 458 -18.14 -0.52 -24.39
CA ALA A 458 -16.73 -0.75 -24.65
C ALA A 458 -15.84 0.27 -23.92
N ALA A 459 -16.22 1.56 -23.95
CA ALA A 459 -15.56 2.63 -23.21
C ALA A 459 -15.65 2.41 -21.69
N LEU A 460 -16.82 2.04 -21.18
CA LEU A 460 -17.02 1.73 -19.75
C LEU A 460 -16.17 0.54 -19.30
N LYS A 461 -16.09 -0.53 -20.11
CA LYS A 461 -15.24 -1.70 -19.84
C LYS A 461 -13.76 -1.37 -19.86
N LEU A 462 -13.31 -0.51 -20.79
CA LEU A 462 -11.92 -0.04 -20.77
C LEU A 462 -11.64 0.76 -19.51
N GLY A 463 -12.50 1.74 -19.19
CA GLY A 463 -12.35 2.57 -17.99
C GLY A 463 -12.31 1.74 -16.71
N SER A 464 -13.17 0.73 -16.59
CA SER A 464 -13.19 -0.16 -15.43
C SER A 464 -11.88 -0.94 -15.26
N ARG A 465 -11.25 -1.34 -16.37
CA ARG A 465 -9.91 -1.95 -16.35
C ARG A 465 -8.81 -0.95 -16.00
N LEU A 466 -8.87 0.30 -16.44
CA LEU A 466 -7.89 1.32 -16.05
C LEU A 466 -7.95 1.61 -14.54
N PHE A 467 -9.15 1.72 -13.98
CA PHE A 467 -9.32 1.95 -12.54
C PHE A 467 -9.16 0.67 -11.70
N GLY A 468 -9.45 -0.51 -12.28
CA GLY A 468 -9.60 -1.79 -11.58
C GLY A 468 -10.96 -1.97 -10.87
N ARG A 469 -11.92 -1.07 -11.12
CA ARG A 469 -13.32 -1.16 -10.68
C ARG A 469 -14.23 -0.54 -11.71
N TRP A 470 -15.45 -1.07 -11.83
CA TRP A 470 -16.55 -0.39 -12.52
C TRP A 470 -16.98 0.86 -11.76
N LYS A 471 -17.66 1.79 -12.45
CA LYS A 471 -18.13 3.07 -11.87
C LYS A 471 -18.96 2.89 -10.59
N ASN A 472 -19.80 1.84 -10.55
CA ASN A 472 -20.61 1.50 -9.37
C ASN A 472 -19.81 0.95 -8.15
N GLY A 473 -18.51 0.68 -8.33
CA GLY A 473 -17.59 0.17 -7.32
C GLY A 473 -17.28 -1.33 -7.44
N THR A 474 -17.95 -2.08 -8.32
CA THR A 474 -17.67 -3.51 -8.54
C THR A 474 -16.21 -3.72 -8.94
N PRO A 475 -15.41 -4.52 -8.22
CA PRO A 475 -14.04 -4.79 -8.63
C PRO A 475 -13.99 -5.68 -9.88
N VAL A 476 -13.17 -5.28 -10.85
CA VAL A 476 -12.97 -6.10 -12.08
C VAL A 476 -12.36 -7.46 -11.75
N GLU A 477 -11.65 -7.56 -10.62
CA GLU A 477 -11.15 -8.82 -10.08
C GLU A 477 -12.27 -9.80 -9.70
N LEU A 478 -13.50 -9.36 -9.39
CA LEU A 478 -14.63 -10.26 -9.10
C LEU A 478 -15.59 -10.38 -10.29
N SER A 479 -15.81 -9.29 -11.02
CA SER A 479 -16.64 -9.26 -12.22
C SER A 479 -15.88 -8.56 -13.35
N PRO A 480 -15.06 -9.29 -14.13
CA PRO A 480 -14.18 -8.68 -15.13
C PRO A 480 -14.92 -8.20 -16.38
N ASP A 481 -16.10 -8.76 -16.66
CA ASP A 481 -16.80 -8.53 -17.91
C ASP A 481 -17.91 -7.49 -17.85
N ASN A 482 -18.53 -7.30 -16.68
CA ASN A 482 -19.66 -6.39 -16.48
C ASN A 482 -19.65 -5.80 -15.06
N ASP A 483 -20.32 -4.66 -14.87
CA ASP A 483 -20.63 -4.20 -13.53
C ASP A 483 -21.67 -5.14 -12.87
N ASP A 484 -21.60 -5.29 -11.54
CA ASP A 484 -22.50 -6.20 -10.80
C ASP A 484 -23.12 -5.46 -9.62
N PRO A 485 -24.35 -4.95 -9.77
CA PRO A 485 -25.06 -4.26 -8.70
C PRO A 485 -25.20 -5.09 -7.40
N SER A 486 -25.22 -6.43 -7.49
CA SER A 486 -25.28 -7.30 -6.31
C SER A 486 -23.97 -7.27 -5.50
N ILE A 487 -22.82 -7.15 -6.17
CA ILE A 487 -21.53 -6.94 -5.52
C ILE A 487 -21.42 -5.51 -5.01
N ALA A 488 -21.82 -4.53 -5.82
CA ALA A 488 -21.73 -3.11 -5.46
C ALA A 488 -22.60 -2.72 -4.25
N ALA A 489 -23.70 -3.44 -4.01
CA ALA A 489 -24.58 -3.23 -2.87
C ALA A 489 -24.18 -4.01 -1.60
N ASP A 490 -23.24 -4.97 -1.70
CA ASP A 490 -22.83 -5.82 -0.59
C ASP A 490 -21.47 -5.42 -0.03
N ASP A 491 -21.49 -4.73 1.11
CA ASP A 491 -20.31 -4.31 1.86
C ASP A 491 -19.36 -5.50 2.18
N ASN A 492 -19.86 -6.75 2.28
CA ASN A 492 -19.03 -7.94 2.53
C ASN A 492 -18.29 -8.46 1.29
N ARG A 493 -18.70 -8.06 0.08
CA ARG A 493 -18.14 -8.56 -1.19
C ARG A 493 -17.37 -7.48 -1.94
N ILE A 494 -17.82 -6.22 -1.88
CA ILE A 494 -17.30 -5.13 -2.74
C ILE A 494 -15.79 -4.90 -2.62
N ASN A 495 -15.17 -5.26 -1.50
CA ASN A 495 -13.73 -5.15 -1.30
C ASN A 495 -13.03 -6.46 -0.93
N ASN A 496 -13.79 -7.56 -0.81
CA ASN A 496 -13.29 -8.84 -0.32
C ASN A 496 -12.73 -9.69 -1.47
N PHE A 497 -11.52 -9.34 -1.90
CA PHE A 497 -10.80 -10.06 -2.94
C PHE A 497 -9.30 -9.96 -2.71
N VAL A 498 -8.54 -10.80 -3.39
CA VAL A 498 -7.11 -10.64 -3.65
C VAL A 498 -6.92 -10.76 -5.15
N PHE A 499 -5.79 -10.34 -5.70
CA PHE A 499 -5.56 -10.47 -7.14
C PHE A 499 -5.06 -11.88 -7.44
N ASP A 500 -5.81 -12.66 -8.20
CA ASP A 500 -5.40 -14.03 -8.51
C ASP A 500 -4.18 -14.03 -9.45
N SER A 501 -3.02 -14.43 -8.93
CA SER A 501 -1.77 -14.49 -9.69
C SER A 501 -1.84 -15.48 -10.85
N SER A 502 -2.67 -16.53 -10.75
CA SER A 502 -2.91 -17.51 -11.80
C SER A 502 -3.67 -16.92 -13.00
N LYS A 503 -4.34 -15.77 -12.82
CA LYS A 503 -5.15 -15.12 -13.86
C LYS A 503 -4.40 -14.00 -14.57
N ASN A 504 -3.16 -13.72 -14.17
CA ASN A 504 -2.32 -12.71 -14.78
C ASN A 504 -3.05 -11.36 -14.94
N GLN A 505 -3.26 -10.88 -16.17
CA GLN A 505 -3.96 -9.61 -16.45
C GLN A 505 -5.38 -9.78 -17.01
N SER A 506 -5.84 -11.02 -17.22
CA SER A 506 -7.14 -11.31 -17.85
C SER A 506 -8.30 -10.69 -17.06
N ARG A 507 -8.27 -10.74 -15.72
CA ARG A 507 -9.28 -10.14 -14.85
C ARG A 507 -9.02 -8.66 -14.58
N CYS A 508 -7.85 -8.35 -14.03
CA CYS A 508 -7.44 -7.01 -13.65
C CYS A 508 -6.02 -6.73 -14.17
N PRO A 509 -5.79 -5.71 -15.01
CA PRO A 509 -4.43 -5.32 -15.41
C PRO A 509 -3.51 -5.05 -14.21
N PHE A 510 -2.22 -5.41 -14.30
CA PHE A 510 -1.27 -5.14 -13.21
C PHE A 510 -1.13 -3.64 -12.90
N ALA A 511 -1.22 -2.80 -13.94
CA ALA A 511 -1.12 -1.36 -13.83
C ALA A 511 -2.45 -0.65 -13.49
N SER A 512 -3.56 -1.38 -13.28
CA SER A 512 -4.82 -0.78 -12.85
C SER A 512 -4.64 0.05 -11.58
N HIS A 513 -5.34 1.19 -11.50
CA HIS A 513 -5.14 2.15 -10.43
C HIS A 513 -5.20 1.53 -9.02
N ILE A 514 -6.23 0.75 -8.72
CA ILE A 514 -6.35 0.13 -7.39
C ILE A 514 -5.32 -0.99 -7.13
N ARG A 515 -4.78 -1.63 -8.18
CA ARG A 515 -3.80 -2.74 -8.09
C ARG A 515 -2.40 -2.18 -7.88
N LYS A 516 -2.09 -1.04 -8.51
CA LYS A 516 -0.92 -0.21 -8.19
C LYS A 516 -1.00 0.38 -6.78
N ALA A 517 -2.13 0.96 -6.40
CA ALA A 517 -2.29 1.67 -5.13
C ALA A 517 -2.29 0.74 -3.90
N ASN A 518 -2.77 -0.49 -4.06
CA ASN A 518 -2.73 -1.53 -3.04
C ASN A 518 -2.59 -2.89 -3.75
N PRO A 519 -1.36 -3.40 -3.90
CA PRO A 519 -1.07 -4.62 -4.65
C PRO A 519 -1.59 -5.91 -4.00
N ARG A 520 -2.09 -5.85 -2.76
CA ARG A 520 -2.54 -7.03 -2.01
C ARG A 520 -1.48 -8.14 -2.03
N ASN A 521 -1.77 -9.27 -2.67
CA ASN A 521 -0.91 -10.44 -2.79
C ASN A 521 0.05 -10.40 -4.00
N ASP A 522 0.08 -9.32 -4.79
CA ASP A 522 1.04 -9.21 -5.91
C ASP A 522 2.47 -8.95 -5.47
N VAL A 523 2.65 -8.50 -4.23
CA VAL A 523 3.95 -8.18 -3.64
C VAL A 523 4.35 -9.27 -2.65
N SER A 524 5.66 -9.45 -2.49
CA SER A 524 6.18 -10.45 -1.56
C SER A 524 5.76 -10.11 -0.11
N PRO A 525 5.68 -11.10 0.79
CA PRO A 525 5.39 -10.84 2.20
C PRO A 525 6.34 -9.83 2.85
N VAL A 526 7.59 -9.72 2.35
CA VAL A 526 8.57 -8.71 2.78
C VAL A 526 8.12 -7.30 2.40
N GLU A 527 7.70 -7.10 1.15
CA GLU A 527 7.16 -5.82 0.69
C GLU A 527 5.85 -5.48 1.42
N SER A 528 4.98 -6.46 1.65
CA SER A 528 3.77 -6.30 2.48
C SER A 528 4.09 -5.89 3.92
N ALA A 529 5.24 -6.32 4.47
CA ALA A 529 5.65 -6.01 5.84
C ALA A 529 6.08 -4.54 6.04
N PHE A 530 6.47 -3.83 4.97
CA PHE A 530 6.83 -2.41 5.05
C PHE A 530 5.62 -1.46 5.18
N LYS A 531 4.39 -1.99 5.11
CA LYS A 531 3.13 -1.30 5.46
C LYS A 531 3.00 0.06 4.76
N HIS A 532 3.16 0.09 3.44
CA HIS A 532 2.95 1.26 2.57
C HIS A 532 1.46 1.65 2.47
N PHE A 533 0.87 2.02 3.60
CA PHE A 533 -0.53 2.35 3.71
C PHE A 533 -0.73 3.82 4.04
N ILE A 534 -1.73 4.40 3.38
CA ILE A 534 -2.23 5.73 3.65
C ILE A 534 -3.73 5.62 3.93
N ARG A 535 -4.23 6.48 4.80
CA ARG A 535 -5.68 6.64 4.99
C ARG A 535 -6.16 7.89 4.26
N ARG A 536 -7.07 7.73 3.30
CA ARG A 536 -7.55 8.81 2.42
C ARG A 536 -8.88 9.35 2.89
N HIS A 537 -8.95 10.67 3.05
CA HIS A 537 -10.16 11.45 3.31
C HIS A 537 -10.34 12.52 2.23
N SER A 538 -10.12 12.16 0.97
CA SER A 538 -10.25 13.06 -0.18
C SER A 538 -11.70 13.50 -0.42
N VAL A 539 -11.90 14.63 -1.08
CA VAL A 539 -13.23 15.15 -1.45
C VAL A 539 -13.20 15.76 -2.87
N PRO A 540 -14.25 15.59 -3.69
CA PRO A 540 -14.37 16.30 -4.96
C PRO A 540 -14.52 17.81 -4.79
N TYR A 541 -14.18 18.59 -5.82
CA TYR A 541 -14.45 20.02 -5.90
C TYR A 541 -14.75 20.45 -7.34
N GLY A 542 -15.43 21.58 -7.48
CA GLY A 542 -15.76 22.17 -8.77
C GLY A 542 -17.08 21.66 -9.35
N PRO A 543 -17.55 22.29 -10.44
CA PRO A 543 -18.86 21.99 -11.02
C PRO A 543 -18.83 20.65 -11.78
N GLU A 544 -20.02 20.12 -12.08
CA GLU A 544 -20.18 19.03 -13.03
C GLU A 544 -19.72 19.44 -14.45
N VAL A 545 -19.52 18.46 -15.33
CA VAL A 545 -19.19 18.71 -16.74
C VAL A 545 -20.41 19.30 -17.47
N THR A 546 -20.21 20.41 -18.17
CA THR A 546 -21.28 21.07 -18.94
C THR A 546 -21.49 20.39 -20.30
N ASP A 547 -22.61 20.68 -20.96
CA ASP A 547 -22.87 20.20 -22.33
C ASP A 547 -21.83 20.76 -23.33
N GLU A 548 -21.40 22.02 -23.15
CA GLU A 548 -20.35 22.64 -23.96
C GLU A 548 -19.01 21.89 -23.86
N GLU A 549 -18.59 21.51 -22.65
CA GLU A 549 -17.37 20.73 -22.44
C GLU A 549 -17.48 19.32 -23.04
N ARG A 550 -18.66 18.71 -22.96
CA ARG A 550 -18.94 17.38 -23.52
C ARG A 550 -18.90 17.38 -25.04
N ASP A 551 -19.53 18.36 -25.67
CA ASP A 551 -19.60 18.50 -27.13
C ASP A 551 -18.25 18.97 -27.70
N GLY A 552 -17.56 19.85 -26.99
CA GLY A 552 -16.22 20.33 -27.32
C GLY A 552 -15.11 19.33 -27.03
N ARG A 553 -15.38 18.30 -26.22
CA ARG A 553 -14.42 17.27 -25.77
C ARG A 553 -13.17 17.87 -25.13
N GLY A 554 -13.37 18.92 -24.33
CA GLY A 554 -12.29 19.63 -23.65
C GLY A 554 -12.77 20.29 -22.38
N THR A 555 -11.90 20.33 -21.38
CA THR A 555 -12.17 20.96 -20.09
C THR A 555 -12.14 22.49 -20.21
N ILE A 556 -13.19 23.15 -19.70
CA ILE A 556 -13.34 24.61 -19.62
C ILE A 556 -13.31 25.07 -18.16
N TYR A 557 -14.01 24.34 -17.28
CA TYR A 557 -14.10 24.66 -15.86
C TYR A 557 -13.22 23.77 -15.01
N GLU A 558 -12.61 24.37 -13.99
CA GLU A 558 -11.79 23.62 -13.05
C GLU A 558 -12.65 22.77 -12.12
N ARG A 559 -12.34 21.47 -12.09
CA ARG A 559 -12.92 20.49 -11.17
C ARG A 559 -11.90 19.42 -10.84
N GLY A 560 -12.12 18.69 -9.76
CA GLY A 560 -11.40 17.45 -9.56
C GLY A 560 -11.45 16.93 -8.14
N LEU A 561 -10.33 16.41 -7.66
CA LEU A 561 -10.21 15.79 -6.35
C LEU A 561 -9.19 16.55 -5.48
N GLN A 562 -9.63 17.00 -4.31
CA GLN A 562 -8.70 17.37 -3.26
C GLN A 562 -8.31 16.10 -2.52
N LEU A 563 -7.15 15.53 -2.89
CA LEU A 563 -6.60 14.41 -2.16
C LEU A 563 -6.09 14.89 -0.81
N VAL A 564 -6.56 14.21 0.23
CA VAL A 564 -6.02 14.29 1.59
C VAL A 564 -5.73 12.89 2.07
N CYS A 565 -4.52 12.66 2.58
CA CYS A 565 -4.21 11.39 3.23
C CYS A 565 -3.28 11.52 4.43
N TYR A 566 -3.42 10.52 5.31
CA TYR A 566 -2.76 10.43 6.60
C TYR A 566 -1.84 9.21 6.66
N GLN A 567 -0.70 9.41 7.30
CA GLN A 567 0.34 8.40 7.51
C GLN A 567 1.31 8.88 8.60
N SER A 568 1.99 7.95 9.27
CA SER A 568 3.08 8.31 10.20
C SER A 568 4.39 8.63 9.48
N SER A 569 4.53 8.31 8.18
CA SER A 569 5.67 8.72 7.34
C SER A 569 5.22 8.95 5.90
N ILE A 570 5.47 10.16 5.37
CA ILE A 570 5.20 10.52 3.98
C ILE A 570 6.11 9.72 3.05
N MET A 571 7.37 9.56 3.44
CA MET A 571 8.37 8.79 2.69
C MET A 571 7.96 7.33 2.48
N ARG A 572 7.33 6.68 3.47
CA ARG A 572 6.85 5.27 3.36
C ARG A 572 5.40 5.16 2.90
N GLY A 573 4.61 6.23 2.97
CA GLY A 573 3.21 6.26 2.56
C GLY A 573 3.07 6.87 1.17
N PHE A 574 2.47 8.06 1.12
CA PHE A 574 2.12 8.77 -0.12
C PHE A 574 3.25 8.83 -1.15
N LYS A 575 4.46 9.24 -0.73
CA LYS A 575 5.57 9.43 -1.66
C LYS A 575 6.01 8.12 -2.29
N PHE A 576 6.10 7.06 -1.49
CA PHE A 576 6.45 5.73 -1.99
C PHE A 576 5.42 5.19 -2.97
N ILE A 577 4.13 5.35 -2.66
CA ILE A 577 3.05 4.92 -3.56
C ILE A 577 3.13 5.70 -4.89
N GLN A 578 3.36 7.01 -4.85
CA GLN A 578 3.48 7.81 -6.07
C GLN A 578 4.72 7.43 -6.89
N GLU A 579 5.90 7.40 -6.27
CA GLU A 579 7.18 7.21 -6.98
C GLU A 579 7.47 5.76 -7.29
N GLY A 580 7.38 4.91 -6.27
CA GLY A 580 7.75 3.51 -6.34
C GLY A 580 6.68 2.63 -6.99
N TRP A 581 5.41 3.04 -6.97
CA TRP A 581 4.32 2.23 -7.54
C TRP A 581 3.67 2.88 -8.76
N PHE A 582 3.04 4.06 -8.61
CA PHE A 582 2.33 4.70 -9.72
C PHE A 582 3.26 5.08 -10.88
N ASN A 583 4.45 5.60 -10.58
CA ASN A 583 5.41 6.08 -11.57
C ASN A 583 6.43 5.01 -12.01
N ASP A 584 6.51 3.85 -11.35
CA ASP A 584 7.42 2.78 -11.74
C ASP A 584 6.78 1.88 -12.81
N PRO A 585 7.28 1.86 -14.05
CA PRO A 585 6.75 0.98 -15.11
C PRO A 585 6.94 -0.52 -14.82
N ASN A 586 7.84 -0.90 -13.90
CA ASN A 586 8.15 -2.30 -13.59
C ASN A 586 7.40 -2.83 -12.37
N PHE A 587 6.62 -1.98 -11.70
CA PHE A 587 5.84 -2.37 -10.52
C PHE A 587 4.42 -2.83 -10.92
N PRO A 588 3.82 -3.84 -10.27
CA PRO A 588 4.39 -4.72 -9.23
C PRO A 588 5.54 -5.59 -9.76
N PRO A 589 6.48 -6.03 -8.90
CA PRO A 589 7.63 -6.81 -9.32
C PRO A 589 7.24 -8.23 -9.76
N ASN A 590 8.20 -8.94 -10.38
CA ASN A 590 8.11 -10.36 -10.73
C ASN A 590 6.91 -10.71 -11.63
N LYS A 591 6.52 -9.81 -12.53
CA LYS A 591 5.47 -10.06 -13.52
C LYS A 591 6.06 -10.53 -14.85
N PRO A 592 5.34 -11.36 -15.62
CA PRO A 592 5.84 -11.90 -16.88
C PRO A 592 6.01 -10.85 -17.99
N VAL A 593 5.46 -9.65 -17.76
CA VAL A 593 5.48 -8.50 -18.67
C VAL A 593 5.72 -7.24 -17.87
N GLN A 594 6.22 -6.18 -18.52
CA GLN A 594 6.29 -4.86 -17.90
C GLN A 594 4.86 -4.30 -17.74
N PRO A 595 4.37 -4.05 -16.50
CA PRO A 595 3.01 -3.53 -16.29
C PRO A 595 2.79 -2.15 -16.90
N GLY A 596 3.78 -1.27 -16.79
CA GLY A 596 3.68 0.15 -17.13
C GLY A 596 3.26 1.03 -15.94
N LEU A 597 3.00 2.31 -16.21
CA LEU A 597 2.62 3.28 -15.19
C LEU A 597 1.14 3.15 -14.85
N ASP A 598 0.76 3.65 -13.67
CA ASP A 598 -0.65 3.85 -13.35
C ASP A 598 -1.30 4.80 -14.38
N PRO A 599 -2.44 4.43 -15.00
CA PRO A 599 -3.05 5.21 -16.07
C PRO A 599 -3.70 6.51 -15.58
N ILE A 600 -4.05 6.59 -14.29
CA ILE A 600 -4.80 7.71 -13.69
C ILE A 600 -3.87 8.64 -12.91
N PHE A 601 -3.08 8.09 -11.98
CA PHE A 601 -2.22 8.83 -11.04
C PHE A 601 -0.74 8.78 -11.40
N GLY A 602 -0.32 7.91 -12.32
CA GLY A 602 1.06 7.91 -12.79
C GLY A 602 1.42 9.24 -13.42
N GLN A 603 2.69 9.62 -13.36
CA GLN A 603 3.19 10.89 -13.88
C GLN A 603 4.49 10.69 -14.64
N THR A 604 4.63 11.34 -15.80
CA THR A 604 5.94 11.54 -16.44
C THR A 604 6.46 12.96 -16.24
N GLY A 605 5.55 13.92 -15.97
CA GLY A 605 5.85 15.35 -15.85
C GLY A 605 6.29 15.98 -17.17
N LYS A 606 6.14 15.23 -18.27
CA LYS A 606 6.72 15.48 -19.59
C LYS A 606 5.76 15.06 -20.71
N GLU A 607 4.48 14.91 -20.38
CA GLU A 607 3.44 14.59 -21.36
C GLU A 607 3.42 15.62 -22.51
N ASP A 608 3.61 16.91 -22.20
CA ASP A 608 3.73 18.00 -23.20
C ASP A 608 5.02 17.93 -24.04
N GLN A 609 6.00 17.12 -23.63
CA GLN A 609 7.25 16.83 -24.36
C GLN A 609 7.17 15.49 -25.11
N SER A 610 5.95 14.97 -25.32
CA SER A 610 5.70 13.69 -25.98
C SER A 610 6.27 12.47 -25.23
N VAL A 611 6.46 12.57 -23.91
CA VAL A 611 6.81 11.44 -23.04
C VAL A 611 5.54 10.94 -22.35
N TYR A 612 4.94 9.91 -22.92
CA TYR A 612 3.64 9.42 -22.52
C TYR A 612 3.72 8.31 -21.49
N ARG A 613 2.70 8.23 -20.64
CA ARG A 613 2.45 7.03 -19.84
C ARG A 613 2.02 5.90 -20.75
N SER A 614 2.30 4.68 -20.33
CA SER A 614 1.78 3.50 -21.01
C SER A 614 1.55 2.35 -20.03
N MET A 615 0.69 1.41 -20.41
CA MET A 615 0.44 0.19 -19.67
C MET A 615 0.23 -1.02 -20.59
N SER A 616 0.56 -2.20 -20.08
CA SER A 616 0.12 -3.48 -20.67
C SER A 616 -1.19 -3.96 -20.03
N GLY A 617 -1.79 -5.02 -20.56
CA GLY A 617 -2.92 -5.71 -19.94
C GLY A 617 -4.29 -5.05 -20.10
N ALA A 618 -4.38 -3.83 -20.67
CA ALA A 618 -5.67 -3.18 -20.92
C ALA A 618 -6.59 -4.05 -21.80
N ASN A 619 -6.01 -4.76 -22.77
CA ASN A 619 -6.69 -5.79 -23.56
C ASN A 619 -6.55 -7.17 -22.90
N PRO A 620 -7.63 -7.78 -22.36
CA PRO A 620 -7.54 -9.09 -21.70
C PRO A 620 -7.22 -10.24 -22.66
N ASN A 621 -7.46 -10.09 -23.96
CA ASN A 621 -7.16 -11.12 -24.96
C ASN A 621 -5.71 -11.05 -25.45
N TYR A 622 -5.06 -9.90 -25.26
CA TYR A 622 -3.68 -9.62 -25.67
C TYR A 622 -2.96 -8.90 -24.54
N GLU A 623 -2.68 -9.62 -23.45
CA GLU A 623 -2.18 -9.02 -22.20
C GLU A 623 -0.83 -8.29 -22.33
N GLN A 624 -0.07 -8.54 -23.41
CA GLN A 624 1.20 -7.87 -23.72
C GLN A 624 1.03 -6.57 -24.53
N GLU A 625 -0.17 -6.31 -25.06
CA GLU A 625 -0.45 -5.12 -25.87
C GLU A 625 -0.25 -3.85 -25.03
N ILE A 626 0.53 -2.90 -25.56
CA ILE A 626 0.82 -1.64 -24.90
C ILE A 626 -0.18 -0.58 -25.32
N MET A 627 -0.88 -0.03 -24.33
CA MET A 627 -1.70 1.17 -24.47
C MET A 627 -0.92 2.38 -23.99
N SER A 628 -0.80 3.40 -24.84
CA SER A 628 -0.20 4.69 -24.49
C SER A 628 -1.27 5.73 -24.17
N PHE A 629 -0.98 6.63 -23.24
CA PHE A 629 -1.84 7.72 -22.80
C PHE A 629 -1.23 9.06 -23.24
N PRO A 630 -1.59 9.58 -24.43
CA PRO A 630 -0.97 10.78 -24.99
C PRO A 630 -1.38 12.07 -24.27
N HIS A 631 -2.48 12.02 -23.51
CA HIS A 631 -3.01 13.14 -22.76
C HIS A 631 -2.96 12.86 -21.26
N LYS A 632 -2.75 13.91 -20.46
CA LYS A 632 -2.96 13.83 -19.02
C LYS A 632 -4.47 13.78 -18.75
N PHE A 633 -4.88 12.95 -17.78
CA PHE A 633 -6.25 12.95 -17.25
C PHE A 633 -6.33 13.70 -15.92
N ILE A 634 -5.20 13.85 -15.25
CA ILE A 634 -5.05 14.61 -14.01
C ILE A 634 -3.95 15.65 -14.22
N ASP A 635 -4.26 16.89 -13.83
CA ASP A 635 -3.32 18.00 -13.81
C ASP A 635 -3.12 18.44 -12.35
N HIS A 636 -1.93 18.20 -11.80
CA HIS A 636 -1.63 18.51 -10.40
C HIS A 636 -1.35 20.01 -10.26
N ARG A 637 -2.19 20.71 -9.48
CA ARG A 637 -2.17 22.18 -9.38
C ARG A 637 -1.76 22.73 -8.02
N GLY A 638 -1.41 21.88 -7.08
CA GLY A 638 -0.94 22.32 -5.79
C GLY A 638 -0.99 21.25 -4.72
N GLY A 639 -0.45 21.61 -3.56
CA GLY A 639 -0.50 20.80 -2.36
C GLY A 639 0.63 21.17 -1.41
N GLU A 640 0.61 20.57 -0.24
CA GLU A 640 1.67 20.72 0.76
C GLU A 640 1.67 19.52 1.72
N TYR A 641 2.80 19.30 2.37
CA TYR A 641 2.96 18.36 3.48
C TYR A 641 2.80 19.07 4.82
N PHE A 642 1.89 18.57 5.65
CA PHE A 642 1.62 19.08 6.98
C PHE A 642 1.86 17.99 8.03
N PHE A 643 2.08 18.42 9.26
CA PHE A 643 1.97 17.59 10.44
C PHE A 643 0.71 18.01 11.21
N SER A 644 -0.16 17.05 11.52
CA SER A 644 -1.30 17.20 12.42
C SER A 644 -0.81 16.91 13.85
N PRO A 645 -0.58 17.94 14.68
CA PRO A 645 -0.05 17.73 16.02
C PRO A 645 -1.13 17.16 16.94
N PRO A 646 -0.74 16.41 17.98
CA PRO A 646 -1.68 15.96 19.00
C PRO A 646 -2.23 17.15 19.80
N ILE A 647 -3.39 16.96 20.44
CA ILE A 647 -4.06 18.01 21.23
C ILE A 647 -3.15 18.56 22.33
N SER A 648 -2.35 17.71 22.97
CA SER A 648 -1.34 18.11 23.96
C SER A 648 -0.34 19.10 23.40
N THR A 649 0.12 18.91 22.16
CA THR A 649 1.06 19.82 21.49
C THR A 649 0.39 21.11 21.05
N LEU A 650 -0.84 21.02 20.55
CA LEU A 650 -1.66 22.19 20.27
C LEU A 650 -1.81 23.06 21.52
N LYS A 651 -2.06 22.45 22.69
CA LYS A 651 -2.23 23.15 23.97
C LYS A 651 -0.92 23.70 24.55
N ASN A 652 0.13 22.88 24.57
CA ASN A 652 1.34 23.16 25.34
C ASN A 652 2.43 23.87 24.54
N HIS A 653 2.36 23.86 23.21
CA HIS A 653 3.38 24.46 22.35
C HIS A 653 2.83 25.45 21.34
N ILE A 654 1.63 25.25 20.79
CA ILE A 654 1.03 26.16 19.80
C ILE A 654 0.19 27.24 20.46
N ALA A 655 -0.61 26.89 21.46
CA ALA A 655 -1.39 27.84 22.27
C ALA A 655 -0.57 28.45 23.42
N ALA A 656 0.61 27.90 23.71
CA ALA A 656 1.52 28.42 24.74
C ALA A 656 2.19 29.74 24.29
N LYS A 657 2.74 30.49 25.24
CA LYS A 657 3.25 31.86 25.03
C LYS A 657 4.44 31.92 24.09
#